data_AF-A0A350VZL2-F1
#
_entry.id   AF-A0A350VZL2-F1
#
_cell.length_a   1.000
_cell.length_b   1.000
_cell.length_c   1.000
_cell.angle_alpha   90.00
_cell.angle_beta   90.00
_cell.angle_gamma   90.00
#
_symmetry.space_group_name_H-M   'P 1'
#
loop_
_entity.id
_entity.type
_entity.pdbx_description
1 polymer ?
#
loop_
_entity_poly.entity_id
_entity_poly.type
_entity_poly.pdbx_seq_one_letter_code
_entity_poly.pdbx_strand_id
1 'polypeptide(L)'
;MGINLKGKLFKDVYPEGAAMLNPVLNPDVDIDTLSAGSVKECVFQCLSNPKHIFKKKVCKMVSYRDGRGVGCKFCGPNRSEAFPGETDFFTVVPEAREMWDSDAEENKKLDPSKLFPTSNKYAIFKCKNGHRERRKISDFTKAPCCQSCKNYYVNQDPMLRTFWDEERNRRDGIDLETLIIRHRDIIHLSCPNCDYKWAWQSENWKERHCCPHCGYDGTEGSCNRNRALTEELYHITTISDCNSLATSTWNYEMNNGVIPQEVSAKSSKSYYFNCSSNGHLYQEHIYKMYDANGEPAEKCPICREEKREAVLVKMRPISVGFAKRRTVSENPDLMKFWDEKANTLDPERTSVYSNEIAVWRCKTCNYSWAQSISLRADAEKAVCPCHDLKRATSDEVFPGYFESFMDAKPEAAKYFNRELNGDITPESVSKSSGKMVWMNCAAGTHPPYQIRIIRITENAPYGCPECKKEDSLQLSLKHAVPIAEKMWAPENEIPLDDVRTHDSISKKFICTEGHRFLRTPRSFVNDQSCPICSLDSVAKHPEMMRFWSAEKNPGLDPWTISPNSKTQVTWVCSDCGFSWTTEVASRNMSHGTCPCCEERVVFHPGYNDLLTVVPDAALDIRAEDNPEIDIHAIPLYGQYGINWHCHVCGFSWSTINAVARLNINDDGTYGLRSCPVCAGIRRTIKFYIDTYPEIFEDYNKELNGKDYTDISDGEIRDEFWWNCTNEDCRATYKVTIQRRIASRDAFTKGCPYCAGKKVFREKSFGALHEDLLDEYGAENELDPYEVTEHSSKPVIWHCRNNPEHKWTATFHERACGFKSCRICYPYAKYDVMLCDVHPEFGRYYSDSNKRDFNTYSLYSNEIAEWKCDMGHTFSREVYKVGAYDDTFRCPVCDGTIVLSEVNSVSTMRPELIALWSAENEMSPDETFYNKQSPVLWDCQKCHGMYPMKISDKKPDNTDCPYCNNEKLLPAFNDLRTAYLELAAEWSENNPDSPSDYLRTSAHTALWACPTCYGEYAARICDRTVGDDACPYCRHKKVLAGFNDLASVYPELAAEWSENNPDSPSDYLRTSARTALWSCPTCHGEYEARICDRTVDDDSCPYCRQKKVLAGFNDLASVDSELASEWSLANPDKPSEYLRTSPHKALWACPTCHGEYEACVCDRFVNDCICPYCNEKKVLPGFNSFAVKHPDEMEEWDELANYLLADPNEILSSYNQKLWWNCPQGHKYDMSPKQKLYYRMRKMQPCPYCKGRRRKLHHFF
;
A
#
# COMPACT_ATOMS: atom_id res chain seq x y z
N MET A 1 37.26 -9.63 -48.83
CA MET A 1 37.48 -9.29 -50.26
C MET A 1 36.81 -7.94 -50.52
N GLY A 2 37.56 -6.88 -50.83
CA GLY A 2 37.00 -5.56 -51.13
C GLY A 2 36.57 -5.45 -52.60
N ILE A 3 35.57 -4.61 -52.89
CA ILE A 3 35.09 -4.40 -54.27
C ILE A 3 36.14 -3.58 -55.05
N ASN A 4 36.59 -4.10 -56.18
CA ASN A 4 37.52 -3.38 -57.05
C ASN A 4 36.78 -2.31 -57.87
N LEU A 5 37.01 -1.03 -57.52
CA LEU A 5 36.44 0.14 -58.20
C LEU A 5 37.29 0.65 -59.37
N LYS A 6 38.47 0.05 -59.62
CA LYS A 6 39.38 0.47 -60.70
C LYS A 6 38.71 0.19 -62.06
N GLY A 7 38.56 1.24 -62.87
CA GLY A 7 38.04 1.15 -64.25
C GLY A 7 36.52 1.30 -64.42
N LYS A 8 35.74 1.51 -63.33
CA LYS A 8 34.28 1.73 -63.41
C LYS A 8 33.93 3.22 -63.34
N LEU A 9 32.92 3.66 -64.09
CA LEU A 9 32.42 5.04 -64.03
C LEU A 9 31.56 5.25 -62.79
N PHE A 10 31.60 6.46 -62.23
CA PHE A 10 30.90 6.81 -61.01
C PHE A 10 29.38 6.74 -61.18
N LYS A 11 28.85 7.19 -62.33
CA LYS A 11 27.42 7.11 -62.66
C LYS A 11 26.89 5.69 -62.79
N ASP A 12 27.73 4.72 -63.16
CA ASP A 12 27.31 3.32 -63.31
C ASP A 12 27.34 2.58 -61.97
N VAL A 13 28.26 2.98 -61.08
CA VAL A 13 28.41 2.38 -59.75
C VAL A 13 27.46 2.99 -58.73
N TYR A 14 27.24 4.31 -58.79
CA TYR A 14 26.31 5.01 -57.90
C TYR A 14 25.54 6.12 -58.64
N PRO A 15 24.48 5.75 -59.40
CA PRO A 15 23.71 6.70 -60.22
C PRO A 15 23.13 7.87 -59.42
N GLU A 16 22.62 7.63 -58.21
CA GLU A 16 22.07 8.67 -57.34
C GLU A 16 23.15 9.65 -56.85
N GLY A 17 24.35 9.14 -56.51
CA GLY A 17 25.48 9.99 -56.14
C GLY A 17 26.00 10.83 -57.29
N ALA A 18 25.90 10.31 -58.52
CA ALA A 18 26.17 11.07 -59.73
C ALA A 18 25.12 12.17 -59.94
N ALA A 19 23.83 11.88 -59.76
CA ALA A 19 22.78 12.90 -59.81
C ALA A 19 22.93 13.99 -58.73
N MET A 20 23.52 13.67 -57.57
CA MET A 20 23.88 14.65 -56.54
C MET A 20 25.04 15.57 -56.95
N LEU A 21 25.83 15.22 -57.97
CA LEU A 21 26.96 16.01 -58.43
C LEU A 21 26.45 17.17 -59.30
N ASN A 22 26.26 18.35 -58.69
CA ASN A 22 25.70 19.50 -59.40
C ASN A 22 26.71 20.03 -60.45
N PRO A 23 26.39 19.99 -61.76
CA PRO A 23 27.33 20.40 -62.82
C PRO A 23 27.71 21.88 -62.75
N VAL A 24 26.81 22.74 -62.26
CA VAL A 24 27.05 24.18 -62.10
C VAL A 24 28.08 24.45 -61.00
N LEU A 25 28.08 23.65 -59.94
CA LEU A 25 29.03 23.74 -58.84
C LEU A 25 30.35 23.00 -59.10
N ASN A 26 30.43 22.23 -60.20
CA ASN A 26 31.61 21.47 -60.60
C ASN A 26 31.88 21.61 -62.11
N PRO A 27 32.18 22.83 -62.61
CA PRO A 27 32.30 23.08 -64.05
C PRO A 27 33.43 22.29 -64.73
N ASP A 28 34.45 21.89 -63.97
CA ASP A 28 35.63 21.15 -64.47
C ASP A 28 35.50 19.63 -64.33
N VAL A 29 34.29 19.11 -64.08
CA VAL A 29 34.03 17.68 -63.86
C VAL A 29 33.02 17.19 -64.89
N ASP A 30 33.50 16.42 -65.86
CA ASP A 30 32.65 15.67 -66.76
C ASP A 30 32.17 14.38 -66.09
N ILE A 31 30.86 14.32 -65.81
CA ILE A 31 30.21 13.20 -65.13
C ILE A 31 30.21 11.91 -65.97
N ASP A 32 30.26 12.04 -67.30
CA ASP A 32 30.18 10.91 -68.21
C ASP A 32 31.50 10.13 -68.30
N THR A 33 32.60 10.76 -67.89
CA THR A 33 33.95 10.17 -67.86
C THR A 33 34.54 10.01 -66.45
N LEU A 34 33.82 10.45 -65.41
CA LEU A 34 34.28 10.43 -64.03
C LEU A 34 34.37 9.00 -63.45
N SER A 35 35.58 8.57 -63.09
CA SER A 35 35.83 7.25 -62.46
C SER A 35 35.33 7.18 -61.01
N ALA A 36 34.70 6.06 -60.64
CA ALA A 36 34.24 5.79 -59.27
C ALA A 36 35.37 5.71 -58.23
N GLY A 37 36.60 5.41 -58.67
CA GLY A 37 37.80 5.41 -57.84
C GLY A 37 38.51 6.77 -57.72
N SER A 38 37.96 7.83 -58.32
CA SER A 38 38.61 9.15 -58.39
C SER A 38 38.79 9.79 -57.01
N VAL A 39 40.01 10.29 -56.73
CA VAL A 39 40.30 11.07 -55.52
C VAL A 39 39.93 12.56 -55.65
N LYS A 40 39.37 12.96 -56.80
CA LYS A 40 38.93 14.35 -57.05
C LYS A 40 37.82 14.72 -56.07
N GLU A 41 37.95 15.88 -55.44
CA GLU A 41 36.94 16.43 -54.54
C GLU A 41 35.90 17.20 -55.35
N CYS A 42 34.63 16.86 -55.16
CA CYS A 42 33.50 17.47 -55.87
C CYS A 42 32.47 17.99 -54.86
N VAL A 43 31.70 18.98 -55.28
CA VAL A 43 30.57 19.54 -54.53
C VAL A 43 29.31 18.74 -54.87
N PHE A 44 28.72 18.10 -53.88
CA PHE A 44 27.48 17.37 -54.02
C PHE A 44 26.33 18.17 -53.40
N GLN A 45 25.19 18.18 -54.06
CA GLN A 45 23.93 18.73 -53.59
C GLN A 45 22.94 17.58 -53.40
N CYS A 46 22.31 17.52 -52.23
CA CYS A 46 21.31 16.49 -51.95
C CYS A 46 20.08 16.64 -52.85
N LEU A 47 19.61 15.51 -53.40
CA LEU A 47 18.40 15.44 -54.21
C LEU A 47 17.12 15.72 -53.40
N SER A 48 17.13 15.42 -52.09
CA SER A 48 15.96 15.57 -51.21
C SER A 48 15.87 16.93 -50.54
N ASN A 49 16.99 17.63 -50.33
CA ASN A 49 17.01 18.99 -49.78
C ASN A 49 18.11 19.82 -50.49
N PRO A 50 17.75 20.78 -51.36
CA PRO A 50 18.70 21.59 -52.10
C PRO A 50 19.66 22.41 -51.23
N LYS A 51 19.34 22.67 -49.95
CA LYS A 51 20.22 23.38 -49.01
C LYS A 51 21.42 22.53 -48.55
N HIS A 52 21.31 21.20 -48.65
CA HIS A 52 22.37 20.27 -48.24
C HIS A 52 23.46 20.18 -49.32
N ILE A 53 24.38 21.14 -49.29
CA ILE A 53 25.54 21.22 -50.18
C ILE A 53 26.79 20.82 -49.39
N PHE A 54 27.58 19.88 -49.91
CA PHE A 54 28.78 19.41 -49.23
C PHE A 54 29.88 18.98 -50.19
N LYS A 55 31.14 19.13 -49.78
CA LYS A 55 32.31 18.66 -50.53
C LYS A 55 32.72 17.27 -50.08
N LYS A 56 33.05 16.39 -51.03
CA LYS A 56 33.60 15.07 -50.74
C LYS A 56 34.41 14.54 -51.93
N LYS A 57 35.36 13.65 -51.67
CA LYS A 57 36.05 12.92 -52.73
C LYS A 57 35.11 11.89 -53.37
N VAL A 58 35.13 11.77 -54.69
CA VAL A 58 34.27 10.83 -55.45
C VAL A 58 34.45 9.39 -54.96
N CYS A 59 35.69 8.96 -54.72
CA CYS A 59 36.01 7.64 -54.17
C CYS A 59 35.51 7.39 -52.74
N LYS A 60 35.03 8.43 -52.04
CA LYS A 60 34.43 8.35 -50.70
C LYS A 60 32.90 8.45 -50.72
N MET A 61 32.29 8.55 -51.90
CA MET A 61 30.83 8.49 -52.09
C MET A 61 30.31 7.06 -52.23
N VAL A 62 31.21 6.08 -52.44
CA VAL A 62 30.89 4.64 -52.51
C VAL A 62 31.73 3.90 -51.48
N SER A 63 31.10 3.02 -50.69
CA SER A 63 31.78 2.21 -49.69
C SER A 63 32.66 1.13 -50.34
N TYR A 64 33.92 1.04 -49.90
CA TYR A 64 34.88 0.03 -50.39
C TYR A 64 34.60 -1.39 -49.86
N ARG A 65 33.81 -1.52 -48.77
CA ARG A 65 33.48 -2.80 -48.14
C ARG A 65 32.30 -3.51 -48.82
N ASP A 66 31.24 -2.77 -49.11
CA ASP A 66 29.96 -3.33 -49.56
C ASP A 66 29.37 -2.63 -50.79
N GLY A 67 30.05 -1.64 -51.37
CA GLY A 67 29.68 -1.02 -52.64
C GLY A 67 28.47 -0.10 -52.57
N ARG A 68 27.89 0.10 -51.38
CA ARG A 68 26.73 0.97 -51.20
C ARG A 68 27.12 2.45 -51.22
N GLY A 69 26.23 3.27 -51.78
CA GLY A 69 26.36 4.72 -51.80
C GLY A 69 26.24 5.32 -50.40
N VAL A 70 27.13 6.27 -50.07
CA VAL A 70 27.17 6.91 -48.74
C VAL A 70 26.09 7.98 -48.58
N GLY A 71 25.49 8.45 -49.69
CA GLY A 71 24.40 9.42 -49.68
C GLY A 71 24.79 10.81 -49.16
N CYS A 72 23.80 11.57 -48.71
CA CYS A 72 24.00 12.91 -48.14
C CYS A 72 24.59 12.81 -46.72
N LYS A 73 25.56 13.67 -46.40
CA LYS A 73 26.16 13.68 -45.05
C LYS A 73 25.26 14.28 -43.96
N PHE A 74 24.22 15.03 -44.35
CA PHE A 74 23.31 15.74 -43.45
C PHE A 74 21.95 15.02 -43.26
N CYS A 75 21.50 14.24 -44.24
CA CYS A 75 20.18 13.59 -44.19
C CYS A 75 20.20 12.16 -44.74
N GLY A 76 19.21 11.36 -44.33
CA GLY A 76 19.13 9.93 -44.66
C GLY A 76 19.71 9.02 -43.57
N PRO A 77 19.73 7.69 -43.81
CA PRO A 77 20.10 6.69 -42.82
C PRO A 77 21.58 6.75 -42.42
N ASN A 78 22.45 7.22 -43.32
CA ASN A 78 23.91 7.25 -43.14
C ASN A 78 24.46 8.67 -42.86
N ARG A 79 23.63 9.60 -42.37
CA ARG A 79 24.07 10.97 -42.05
C ARG A 79 25.17 10.96 -40.99
N SER A 80 26.19 11.79 -41.19
CA SER A 80 27.38 11.86 -40.33
C SER A 80 27.54 13.21 -39.65
N GLU A 81 26.84 14.25 -40.09
CA GLU A 81 26.91 15.60 -39.54
C GLU A 81 25.51 16.19 -39.32
N ALA A 82 25.32 16.89 -38.20
CA ALA A 82 24.08 17.62 -37.95
C ALA A 82 24.00 18.87 -38.84
N PHE A 83 22.80 19.21 -39.28
CA PHE A 83 22.53 20.42 -40.05
C PHE A 83 21.98 21.52 -39.12
N PRO A 84 22.70 22.65 -38.97
CA PRO A 84 22.26 23.76 -38.11
C PRO A 84 20.87 24.26 -38.49
N GLY A 85 20.00 24.43 -37.50
CA GLY A 85 18.62 24.91 -37.66
C GLY A 85 17.62 23.85 -38.10
N GLU A 86 18.03 22.60 -38.32
CA GLU A 86 17.10 21.50 -38.67
C GLU A 86 17.32 20.24 -37.81
N THR A 87 18.57 19.78 -37.66
CA THR A 87 18.87 18.48 -37.02
C THR A 87 19.94 18.54 -35.92
N ASP A 88 20.41 19.75 -35.58
CA ASP A 88 21.34 19.97 -34.48
C ASP A 88 20.67 19.90 -33.10
N PHE A 89 21.49 19.72 -32.07
CA PHE A 89 21.06 19.44 -30.71
C PHE A 89 20.15 20.52 -30.13
N PHE A 90 20.46 21.81 -30.33
CA PHE A 90 19.64 22.90 -29.77
C PHE A 90 18.36 23.15 -30.56
N THR A 91 18.34 22.81 -31.85
CA THR A 91 17.11 22.88 -32.63
C THR A 91 16.15 21.76 -32.24
N VAL A 92 16.66 20.55 -32.03
CA VAL A 92 15.82 19.38 -31.68
C VAL A 92 15.47 19.33 -30.19
N VAL A 93 16.32 19.87 -29.31
CA VAL A 93 16.10 19.92 -27.85
C VAL A 93 16.25 21.37 -27.35
N PRO A 94 15.20 22.21 -27.48
CA PRO A 94 15.25 23.62 -27.10
C PRO A 94 15.59 23.86 -25.62
N GLU A 95 15.16 22.98 -24.73
CA GLU A 95 15.41 23.05 -23.28
C GLU A 95 16.91 22.95 -22.96
N ALA A 96 17.67 22.22 -23.80
CA ALA A 96 19.11 22.13 -23.66
C ALA A 96 19.80 23.48 -23.87
N ARG A 97 19.22 24.37 -24.67
CA ARG A 97 19.75 25.73 -24.88
C ARG A 97 19.58 26.59 -23.62
N GLU A 98 18.46 26.49 -22.92
CA GLU A 98 18.24 27.23 -21.67
C GLU A 98 19.14 26.73 -20.53
N MET A 99 19.41 25.42 -20.50
CA MET A 99 20.21 24.79 -19.45
C MET A 99 21.69 24.69 -19.81
N TRP A 100 22.14 25.12 -20.99
CA TRP A 100 23.53 24.99 -21.38
C TRP A 100 24.42 25.91 -20.55
N ASP A 101 25.36 25.33 -19.81
CA ASP A 101 26.30 26.12 -19.02
C ASP A 101 27.41 26.68 -19.92
N SER A 102 27.25 27.92 -20.39
CA SER A 102 28.24 28.57 -21.27
C SER A 102 29.57 28.85 -20.60
N ASP A 103 29.60 28.92 -19.26
CA ASP A 103 30.78 29.25 -18.50
C ASP A 103 31.65 28.02 -18.22
N ALA A 104 31.10 26.82 -18.38
CA ALA A 104 31.80 25.56 -18.18
C ALA A 104 32.87 25.31 -19.26
N GLU A 105 34.11 25.04 -18.84
CA GLU A 105 35.24 24.77 -19.75
C GLU A 105 35.02 23.57 -20.67
N GLU A 106 34.31 22.53 -20.21
CA GLU A 106 33.96 21.37 -21.05
C GLU A 106 33.02 21.75 -22.20
N ASN A 107 32.08 22.66 -21.96
CA ASN A 107 31.10 23.10 -22.95
C ASN A 107 31.73 24.02 -24.00
N LYS A 108 32.76 24.79 -23.65
CA LYS A 108 33.49 25.66 -24.60
C LYS A 108 34.15 24.88 -25.74
N LYS A 109 34.47 23.59 -25.51
CA LYS A 109 35.04 22.68 -26.52
C LYS A 109 33.98 22.05 -27.44
N LEU A 110 32.70 22.33 -27.21
CA LEU A 110 31.58 21.75 -27.94
C LEU A 110 30.87 22.82 -28.77
N ASP A 111 30.50 22.45 -29.99
CA ASP A 111 29.69 23.27 -30.88
C ASP A 111 28.30 22.63 -31.03
N PRO A 112 27.27 23.15 -30.33
CA PRO A 112 25.93 22.59 -30.34
C PRO A 112 25.31 22.49 -31.74
N SER A 113 25.69 23.36 -32.66
CA SER A 113 25.20 23.36 -34.05
C SER A 113 25.68 22.16 -34.87
N LYS A 114 26.73 21.46 -34.38
CA LYS A 114 27.30 20.26 -35.01
C LYS A 114 27.02 18.98 -34.22
N LEU A 115 26.30 19.07 -33.11
CA LEU A 115 25.96 17.92 -32.28
C LEU A 115 24.62 17.34 -32.70
N PHE A 116 24.56 16.01 -32.81
CA PHE A 116 23.28 15.31 -32.85
C PHE A 116 22.69 15.16 -31.44
N PRO A 117 21.36 15.12 -31.30
CA PRO A 117 20.71 14.75 -30.04
C PRO A 117 21.12 13.36 -29.54
N THR A 118 21.51 12.45 -30.43
CA THR A 118 22.01 11.11 -30.06
C THR A 118 23.52 11.06 -29.80
N SER A 119 24.20 12.21 -29.69
CA SER A 119 25.64 12.26 -29.49
C SER A 119 26.06 11.62 -28.17
N ASN A 120 27.19 10.91 -28.19
CA ASN A 120 27.78 10.31 -27.00
C ASN A 120 28.67 11.27 -26.18
N LYS A 121 28.81 12.53 -26.61
CA LYS A 121 29.59 13.54 -25.88
C LYS A 121 28.89 13.96 -24.58
N TYR A 122 29.65 14.45 -23.61
CA TYR A 122 29.14 14.98 -22.34
C TYR A 122 29.15 16.50 -22.37
N ALA A 123 28.16 17.11 -21.74
CA ALA A 123 28.06 18.54 -21.53
C ALA A 123 27.59 18.82 -20.10
N ILE A 124 27.90 20.00 -19.59
CA ILE A 124 27.42 20.48 -18.30
C ILE A 124 26.15 21.30 -18.52
N PHE A 125 25.10 20.94 -17.80
CA PHE A 125 23.83 21.66 -17.82
C PHE A 125 23.61 22.32 -16.47
N LYS A 126 23.30 23.61 -16.47
CA LYS A 126 22.99 24.40 -15.29
C LYS A 126 21.52 24.79 -15.30
N CYS A 127 20.78 24.39 -14.28
CA CYS A 127 19.37 24.76 -14.17
C CYS A 127 19.19 26.16 -13.53
N LYS A 128 17.96 26.69 -13.60
CA LYS A 128 17.58 27.99 -13.00
C LYS A 128 17.81 28.05 -11.49
N ASN A 129 17.73 26.90 -10.80
CA ASN A 129 17.99 26.77 -9.36
C ASN A 129 19.49 26.59 -9.04
N GLY A 130 20.39 26.70 -10.02
CA GLY A 130 21.83 26.69 -9.81
C GLY A 130 22.51 25.32 -9.82
N HIS A 131 21.75 24.21 -9.86
CA HIS A 131 22.31 22.87 -9.96
C HIS A 131 23.05 22.69 -11.30
N ARG A 132 24.28 22.20 -11.23
CA ARG A 132 25.09 21.83 -12.39
C ARG A 132 25.17 20.32 -12.50
N GLU A 133 24.78 19.76 -13.64
CA GLU A 133 24.83 18.33 -13.91
C GLU A 133 25.68 18.06 -15.16
N ARG A 134 26.67 17.17 -15.02
CA ARG A 134 27.45 16.67 -16.15
C ARG A 134 26.71 15.48 -16.77
N ARG A 135 26.17 15.64 -17.97
CA ARG A 135 25.35 14.61 -18.63
C ARG A 135 25.73 14.41 -20.08
N LYS A 136 25.55 13.17 -20.54
CA LYS A 136 25.70 12.81 -21.94
C LYS A 136 24.58 13.45 -22.76
N ILE A 137 24.90 13.99 -23.94
CA ILE A 137 23.93 14.66 -24.83
C ILE A 137 22.74 13.74 -25.16
N SER A 138 22.99 12.46 -25.45
CA SER A 138 21.94 11.45 -25.67
C SER A 138 21.02 11.22 -24.48
N ASP A 139 21.56 11.32 -23.27
CA ASP A 139 20.82 11.01 -22.05
C ASP A 139 20.05 12.25 -21.55
N PHE A 140 20.61 13.44 -21.78
CA PHE A 140 19.87 14.69 -21.62
C PHE A 140 18.72 14.77 -22.63
N THR A 141 18.94 14.43 -23.90
CA THR A 141 17.89 14.40 -24.93
C THR A 141 16.70 13.51 -24.52
N LYS A 142 16.94 12.37 -23.87
CA LYS A 142 15.87 11.48 -23.38
C LYS A 142 15.13 12.02 -22.15
N ALA A 143 15.77 12.89 -21.37
CA ALA A 143 15.22 13.47 -20.15
C ALA A 143 15.76 14.90 -19.97
N PRO A 144 15.23 15.88 -20.72
CA PRO A 144 15.78 17.23 -20.85
C PRO A 144 15.34 18.14 -19.69
N CYS A 145 15.61 17.68 -18.47
CA CYS A 145 15.32 18.37 -17.23
C CYS A 145 16.40 18.07 -16.18
N CYS A 146 16.54 18.95 -15.18
CA CYS A 146 17.50 18.78 -14.10
C CYS A 146 17.10 17.59 -13.20
N GLN A 147 17.98 16.59 -13.05
CA GLN A 147 17.68 15.40 -12.26
C GLN A 147 17.69 15.66 -10.75
N SER A 148 18.44 16.65 -10.28
CA SER A 148 18.41 17.07 -8.86
C SER A 148 17.11 17.78 -8.52
N CYS A 149 16.64 18.71 -9.36
CA CYS A 149 15.33 19.35 -9.17
C CYS A 149 14.17 18.35 -9.26
N LYS A 150 14.34 17.29 -10.06
CA LYS A 150 13.36 16.20 -10.18
C LYS A 150 13.14 15.45 -8.86
N ASN A 151 13.99 15.57 -7.84
CA ASN A 151 13.75 14.91 -6.55
C ASN A 151 12.96 15.77 -5.55
N TYR A 152 12.80 17.06 -5.81
CA TYR A 152 12.06 17.99 -4.95
C TYR A 152 10.68 18.27 -5.52
N TYR A 153 9.64 17.97 -4.76
CA TYR A 153 8.27 17.98 -5.29
C TYR A 153 7.77 19.39 -5.65
N VAL A 154 8.14 20.43 -4.91
CA VAL A 154 7.73 21.81 -5.22
C VAL A 154 8.28 22.31 -6.56
N ASN A 155 9.38 21.72 -7.05
CA ASN A 155 9.98 22.04 -8.34
C ASN A 155 9.37 21.24 -9.50
N GLN A 156 8.67 20.13 -9.20
CA GLN A 156 7.91 19.37 -10.19
C GLN A 156 6.50 19.94 -10.40
N ASP A 157 5.88 20.42 -9.32
CA ASP A 157 4.55 21.02 -9.37
C ASP A 157 4.52 22.35 -8.61
N PRO A 158 4.75 23.48 -9.30
CA PRO A 158 4.68 24.81 -8.71
C PRO A 158 3.30 25.14 -8.13
N MET A 159 2.23 24.47 -8.59
CA MET A 159 0.86 24.73 -8.13
C MET A 159 0.69 24.35 -6.67
N LEU A 160 1.41 23.31 -6.20
CA LEU A 160 1.37 22.91 -4.80
C LEU A 160 1.64 24.08 -3.86
N ARG A 161 2.60 24.96 -4.21
CA ARG A 161 2.93 26.15 -3.42
C ARG A 161 1.74 27.09 -3.26
N THR A 162 0.88 27.18 -4.27
CA THR A 162 -0.33 28.01 -4.24
C THR A 162 -1.36 27.50 -3.22
N PHE A 163 -1.35 26.20 -2.94
CA PHE A 163 -2.28 25.56 -2.03
C PHE A 163 -1.61 25.09 -0.73
N TRP A 164 -0.35 25.45 -0.47
CA TRP A 164 0.39 24.94 0.68
C TRP A 164 -0.04 25.62 1.99
N ASP A 165 -0.40 24.85 3.02
CA ASP A 165 -0.64 25.40 4.36
C ASP A 165 0.69 25.44 5.14
N GLU A 166 1.37 26.57 5.02
CA GLU A 166 2.70 26.82 5.60
C GLU A 166 2.75 26.60 7.12
N GLU A 167 1.70 26.99 7.84
CA GLU A 167 1.70 26.95 9.31
C GLU A 167 1.49 25.54 9.84
N ARG A 168 0.58 24.77 9.23
CA ARG A 168 0.30 23.38 9.63
C ARG A 168 1.42 22.43 9.22
N ASN A 169 1.90 22.53 7.98
CA ASN A 169 3.00 21.67 7.53
C ASN A 169 4.27 21.91 8.36
N ARG A 170 4.59 23.17 8.71
CA ARG A 170 5.73 23.48 9.59
C ARG A 170 5.56 22.88 10.98
N ARG A 171 4.35 22.87 11.54
CA ARG A 171 4.06 22.26 12.86
C ARG A 171 4.33 20.75 12.84
N ASP A 172 4.03 20.09 11.73
CA ASP A 172 4.23 18.65 11.56
C ASP A 172 5.62 18.28 11.01
N GLY A 173 6.55 19.26 10.96
CA GLY A 173 7.93 19.05 10.53
C GLY A 173 8.10 18.87 9.03
N ILE A 174 7.11 19.29 8.24
CA ILE A 174 7.06 19.16 6.78
C ILE A 174 7.42 20.52 6.15
N ASP A 175 8.60 20.59 5.55
CA ASP A 175 9.09 21.77 4.85
C ASP A 175 8.97 21.59 3.33
N LEU A 176 8.32 22.54 2.67
CA LEU A 176 8.03 22.54 1.25
C LEU A 176 9.31 22.55 0.39
N GLU A 177 10.35 23.25 0.85
CA GLU A 177 11.60 23.41 0.10
C GLU A 177 12.50 22.17 0.19
N THR A 178 12.26 21.30 1.18
CA THR A 178 13.01 20.05 1.41
C THR A 178 12.15 18.79 1.22
N LEU A 179 10.89 18.94 0.77
CA LEU A 179 9.93 17.85 0.64
C LEU A 179 10.36 16.81 -0.42
N ILE A 180 10.77 15.62 0.06
CA ILE A 180 11.02 14.41 -0.73
C ILE A 180 9.84 13.47 -0.52
N ILE A 181 8.97 13.29 -1.52
CA ILE A 181 7.79 12.44 -1.38
C ILE A 181 8.17 10.96 -1.21
N ARG A 182 7.75 10.37 -0.10
CA ARG A 182 7.47 8.93 0.01
C ARG A 182 5.97 8.70 -0.21
N HIS A 183 5.58 7.55 -0.75
CA HIS A 183 4.21 7.19 -1.18
C HIS A 183 3.10 7.29 -0.10
N ARG A 184 3.36 7.79 1.10
CA ARG A 184 2.41 7.85 2.22
C ARG A 184 2.45 9.14 3.03
N ASP A 185 3.25 10.13 2.64
CA ASP A 185 3.36 11.37 3.40
C ASP A 185 2.07 12.18 3.30
N ILE A 186 1.58 12.67 4.44
CA ILE A 186 0.37 13.50 4.54
C ILE A 186 0.81 14.96 4.46
N ILE A 187 0.29 15.69 3.48
CA ILE A 187 0.53 17.12 3.28
C ILE A 187 -0.75 17.92 3.58
N HIS A 188 -0.58 19.10 4.19
CA HIS A 188 -1.67 20.00 4.53
C HIS A 188 -1.80 21.10 3.47
N LEU A 189 -3.03 21.32 3.00
CA LEU A 189 -3.31 22.21 1.89
C LEU A 189 -4.45 23.18 2.25
N SER A 190 -4.41 24.38 1.70
CA SER A 190 -5.36 25.47 1.89
C SER A 190 -5.69 26.11 0.55
N CYS A 191 -6.97 26.24 0.22
CA CYS A 191 -7.40 26.87 -1.03
C CYS A 191 -7.35 28.40 -0.90
N PRO A 192 -6.62 29.13 -1.74
CA PRO A 192 -6.61 30.60 -1.68
C PRO A 192 -7.88 31.26 -2.23
N ASN A 193 -8.78 30.49 -2.88
CA ASN A 193 -10.03 31.01 -3.45
C ASN A 193 -11.24 30.84 -2.52
N CYS A 194 -11.26 29.80 -1.68
CA CYS A 194 -12.41 29.52 -0.79
C CYS A 194 -12.02 29.22 0.66
N ASP A 195 -10.73 29.36 0.99
CA ASP A 195 -10.14 29.09 2.31
C ASP A 195 -10.37 27.68 2.85
N TYR A 196 -10.88 26.75 2.03
CA TYR A 196 -11.03 25.35 2.39
C TYR A 196 -9.67 24.72 2.65
N LYS A 197 -9.50 24.13 3.83
CA LYS A 197 -8.28 23.43 4.25
C LYS A 197 -8.50 21.93 4.30
N TRP A 198 -7.54 21.16 3.80
CA TRP A 198 -7.61 19.70 3.80
C TRP A 198 -6.23 19.07 3.97
N ALA A 199 -6.21 17.80 4.32
CA ALA A 199 -5.00 16.99 4.36
C ALA A 199 -5.13 15.86 3.34
N TRP A 200 -4.11 15.67 2.52
CA TRP A 200 -4.06 14.60 1.53
C TRP A 200 -2.75 13.85 1.63
N GLN A 201 -2.79 12.56 1.27
CA GLN A 201 -1.58 11.89 0.86
C GLN A 201 -1.02 12.60 -0.36
N SER A 202 0.30 12.77 -0.40
CA SER A 202 1.01 13.51 -1.42
C SER A 202 0.71 13.05 -2.86
N GLU A 203 0.35 11.77 -3.07
CA GLU A 203 -0.08 11.21 -4.36
C GLU A 203 -1.46 11.73 -4.84
N ASN A 204 -2.39 12.02 -3.92
CA ASN A 204 -3.72 12.51 -4.29
C ASN A 204 -3.67 13.92 -4.89
N TRP A 205 -2.70 14.75 -4.45
CA TRP A 205 -2.48 16.07 -5.07
C TRP A 205 -2.07 15.93 -6.54
N LYS A 206 -1.15 14.99 -6.82
CA LYS A 206 -0.59 14.71 -8.15
C LYS A 206 -1.63 14.25 -9.18
N GLU A 207 -2.73 13.66 -8.74
CA GLU A 207 -3.77 13.17 -9.65
C GLU A 207 -4.84 14.23 -9.95
N ARG A 208 -5.04 15.19 -9.05
CA ARG A 208 -6.28 15.98 -8.99
C ARG A 208 -6.07 17.47 -9.25
N HIS A 209 -4.94 18.05 -8.80
CA HIS A 209 -4.51 19.44 -9.04
C HIS A 209 -5.57 20.56 -8.85
N CYS A 210 -6.60 20.34 -8.04
CA CYS A 210 -7.61 21.34 -7.76
C CYS A 210 -8.15 21.22 -6.34
N CYS A 211 -8.67 22.32 -5.80
CA CYS A 211 -9.39 22.31 -4.54
C CYS A 211 -10.59 21.36 -4.63
N PRO A 212 -10.74 20.37 -3.73
CA PRO A 212 -11.84 19.42 -3.76
C PRO A 212 -13.20 20.03 -3.38
N HIS A 213 -13.20 21.24 -2.82
CA HIS A 213 -14.41 21.98 -2.43
C HIS A 213 -14.93 22.84 -3.58
N CYS A 214 -14.17 23.87 -4.00
CA CYS A 214 -14.63 24.82 -5.01
C CYS A 214 -14.15 24.52 -6.45
N GLY A 215 -13.26 23.55 -6.63
CA GLY A 215 -12.70 23.21 -7.94
C GLY A 215 -11.63 24.19 -8.44
N TYR A 216 -11.20 25.15 -7.62
CA TYR A 216 -10.14 26.09 -7.98
C TYR A 216 -8.82 25.34 -8.19
N ASP A 217 -8.25 25.47 -9.38
CA ASP A 217 -6.97 24.85 -9.75
C ASP A 217 -5.82 25.87 -9.80
N GLY A 218 -6.03 27.12 -9.36
CA GLY A 218 -5.02 28.18 -9.45
C GLY A 218 -5.13 29.06 -10.70
N THR A 219 -6.02 28.73 -11.64
CA THR A 219 -6.29 29.55 -12.83
C THR A 219 -7.67 30.20 -12.80
N GLU A 220 -7.82 31.34 -13.49
CA GLU A 220 -9.07 32.09 -13.55
C GLU A 220 -10.21 31.26 -14.20
N GLY A 221 -11.39 31.28 -13.59
CA GLY A 221 -12.57 30.54 -14.04
C GLY A 221 -12.53 29.01 -13.82
N SER A 222 -11.50 28.48 -13.17
CA SER A 222 -11.33 27.03 -12.93
C SER A 222 -12.44 26.38 -12.10
N CYS A 223 -12.98 27.10 -11.12
CA CYS A 223 -14.09 26.61 -10.30
C CYS A 223 -15.31 26.18 -11.13
N ASN A 224 -15.59 26.87 -12.25
CA ASN A 224 -16.70 26.53 -13.12
C ASN A 224 -16.37 25.33 -14.02
N ARG A 225 -15.12 25.24 -14.49
CA ARG A 225 -14.67 24.11 -15.33
C ARG A 225 -14.63 22.80 -14.55
N ASN A 226 -14.20 22.86 -13.29
CA ASN A 226 -14.02 21.70 -12.43
C ASN A 226 -15.26 21.40 -11.57
N ARG A 227 -16.36 22.14 -11.75
CA ARG A 227 -17.59 22.00 -10.95
C ARG A 227 -18.20 20.60 -11.01
N ALA A 228 -18.28 20.01 -12.20
CA ALA A 228 -18.80 18.65 -12.35
C ALA A 228 -17.91 17.61 -11.65
N LEU A 229 -16.58 17.80 -11.70
CA LEU A 229 -15.61 16.93 -11.04
C LEU A 229 -15.76 16.99 -9.51
N THR A 230 -15.92 18.18 -8.92
CA THR A 230 -16.10 18.32 -7.47
C THR A 230 -17.47 17.83 -7.01
N GLU A 231 -18.51 18.04 -7.82
CA GLU A 231 -19.86 17.55 -7.58
C GLU A 231 -19.99 16.04 -7.72
N GLU A 232 -19.18 15.35 -8.52
CA GLU A 232 -19.29 13.89 -8.72
C GLU A 232 -18.36 13.08 -7.80
N LEU A 233 -17.16 13.60 -7.50
CA LEU A 233 -16.13 12.82 -6.79
C LEU A 233 -16.00 13.15 -5.29
N TYR A 234 -16.25 14.40 -4.87
CA TYR A 234 -15.95 14.83 -3.51
C TYR A 234 -17.19 15.16 -2.67
N HIS A 235 -18.25 15.74 -3.27
CA HIS A 235 -19.51 16.07 -2.58
C HIS A 235 -19.33 16.79 -1.22
N ILE A 236 -18.31 17.64 -1.08
CA ILE A 236 -17.96 18.27 0.21
C ILE A 236 -18.86 19.49 0.44
N THR A 237 -19.66 19.43 1.50
CA THR A 237 -20.41 20.58 2.06
C THR A 237 -19.93 20.81 3.48
N THR A 238 -19.44 22.02 3.78
CA THR A 238 -18.91 22.38 5.10
C THR A 238 -19.96 23.08 5.94
N ILE A 239 -19.73 23.19 7.26
CA ILE A 239 -20.61 23.95 8.15
C ILE A 239 -20.68 25.41 7.70
N SER A 240 -19.55 25.98 7.27
CA SER A 240 -19.51 27.36 6.78
C SER A 240 -20.42 27.59 5.57
N ASP A 241 -20.67 26.55 4.76
CA ASP A 241 -21.53 26.65 3.59
C ASP A 241 -23.03 26.53 3.94
N CYS A 242 -23.37 25.65 4.89
CA CYS A 242 -24.75 25.26 5.16
C CYS A 242 -25.34 25.85 6.45
N ASN A 243 -24.51 26.33 7.37
CA ASN A 243 -24.94 26.74 8.71
C ASN A 243 -24.15 27.96 9.20
N SER A 244 -24.57 29.12 8.73
CA SER A 244 -24.02 30.43 9.11
C SER A 244 -24.12 30.70 10.61
N LEU A 245 -25.15 30.17 11.28
CA LEU A 245 -25.35 30.29 12.72
C LEU A 245 -24.27 29.55 13.50
N ALA A 246 -24.06 28.26 13.24
CA ALA A 246 -23.01 27.44 13.84
C ALA A 246 -21.61 28.02 13.58
N THR A 247 -21.42 28.63 12.40
CA THR A 247 -20.17 29.35 12.05
C THR A 247 -19.98 30.58 12.92
N SER A 248 -21.03 31.41 13.09
CA SER A 248 -20.97 32.63 13.89
C SER A 248 -20.84 32.39 15.41
N THR A 249 -21.34 31.25 15.89
CA THR A 249 -21.28 30.86 17.30
C THR A 249 -20.09 29.95 17.61
N TRP A 250 -19.16 29.73 16.69
CA TRP A 250 -18.05 28.80 16.88
C TRP A 250 -17.05 29.28 17.96
N ASN A 251 -16.64 28.39 18.88
CA ASN A 251 -15.60 28.72 19.86
C ASN A 251 -14.23 28.20 19.39
N TYR A 252 -13.38 29.09 18.88
CA TYR A 252 -12.09 28.73 18.28
C TYR A 252 -11.06 28.21 19.29
N GLU A 253 -11.05 28.73 20.51
CA GLU A 253 -10.09 28.33 21.55
C GLU A 253 -10.37 26.90 22.03
N MET A 254 -11.63 26.62 22.37
CA MET A 254 -12.05 25.31 22.90
C MET A 254 -12.08 24.22 21.82
N ASN A 255 -12.20 24.59 20.54
CA ASN A 255 -12.12 23.66 19.42
C ASN A 255 -10.68 23.45 18.91
N ASN A 256 -9.65 23.80 19.70
CA ASN A 256 -8.24 23.57 19.39
C ASN A 256 -7.81 24.08 18.00
N GLY A 257 -8.37 25.21 17.55
CA GLY A 257 -8.04 25.81 16.26
C GLY A 257 -8.68 25.13 15.04
N VAL A 258 -9.63 24.20 15.22
CA VAL A 258 -10.49 23.71 14.13
C VAL A 258 -11.47 24.82 13.75
N ILE A 259 -11.58 25.13 12.45
CA ILE A 259 -12.47 26.18 11.92
C ILE A 259 -13.70 25.57 11.24
N PRO A 260 -14.86 26.26 11.20
CA PRO A 260 -16.10 25.76 10.58
C PRO A 260 -15.96 25.30 9.12
N GLN A 261 -15.03 25.90 8.37
CA GLN A 261 -14.71 25.58 6.98
C GLN A 261 -14.05 24.20 6.82
N GLU A 262 -13.54 23.60 7.90
CA GLU A 262 -12.90 22.28 7.88
C GLU A 262 -13.85 21.15 8.27
N VAL A 263 -15.04 21.49 8.75
CA VAL A 263 -15.97 20.52 9.32
C VAL A 263 -17.11 20.27 8.34
N SER A 264 -17.30 19.00 7.97
CA SER A 264 -18.44 18.60 7.14
C SER A 264 -19.77 18.97 7.80
N ALA A 265 -20.71 19.54 7.03
CA ALA A 265 -22.06 19.85 7.48
C ALA A 265 -22.83 18.60 7.95
N LYS A 266 -22.41 17.41 7.52
CA LYS A 266 -22.96 16.10 7.92
C LYS A 266 -22.17 15.42 9.05
N SER A 267 -21.21 16.11 9.66
CA SER A 267 -20.38 15.55 10.73
C SER A 267 -21.24 15.14 11.93
N SER A 268 -21.02 13.93 12.44
CA SER A 268 -21.63 13.47 13.70
C SER A 268 -20.83 13.90 14.93
N LYS A 269 -19.71 14.60 14.76
CA LYS A 269 -18.88 15.10 15.86
C LYS A 269 -19.52 16.30 16.56
N SER A 270 -19.19 16.46 17.84
CA SER A 270 -19.61 17.61 18.64
C SER A 270 -18.48 18.63 18.77
N TYR A 271 -18.85 19.91 18.76
CA TYR A 271 -17.94 21.05 18.86
C TYR A 271 -18.47 22.04 19.88
N TYR A 272 -17.57 22.91 20.35
CA TYR A 272 -17.90 23.97 21.30
C TYR A 272 -18.42 25.21 20.58
N PHE A 273 -19.51 25.76 21.10
CA PHE A 273 -20.14 26.97 20.61
C PHE A 273 -20.37 27.96 21.76
N ASN A 274 -20.34 29.24 21.43
CA ASN A 274 -20.72 30.35 22.28
C ASN A 274 -22.14 30.79 21.91
N CYS A 275 -23.05 30.65 22.87
CA CYS A 275 -24.46 30.94 22.66
C CYS A 275 -24.66 32.39 22.19
N SER A 276 -25.35 32.58 21.06
CA SER A 276 -25.58 33.93 20.51
C SER A 276 -26.45 34.79 21.43
N SER A 277 -27.34 34.16 22.20
CA SER A 277 -28.31 34.85 23.06
C SER A 277 -27.75 35.29 24.41
N ASN A 278 -26.94 34.44 25.07
CA ASN A 278 -26.49 34.65 26.46
C ASN A 278 -24.98 34.41 26.67
N GLY A 279 -24.20 34.13 25.62
CA GLY A 279 -22.75 33.93 25.71
C GLY A 279 -22.31 32.60 26.36
N HIS A 280 -23.24 31.71 26.69
CA HIS A 280 -22.94 30.42 27.30
C HIS A 280 -22.04 29.56 26.42
N LEU A 281 -20.99 28.99 27.01
CA LEU A 281 -20.18 27.96 26.37
C LEU A 281 -20.91 26.62 26.48
N TYR A 282 -21.20 25.98 25.35
CA TYR A 282 -21.82 24.66 25.32
C TYR A 282 -21.25 23.81 24.19
N GLN A 283 -21.30 22.48 24.37
CA GLN A 283 -20.87 21.52 23.36
C GLN A 283 -22.10 20.86 22.75
N GLU A 284 -22.18 20.81 21.41
CA GLU A 284 -23.28 20.12 20.74
C GLU A 284 -22.85 19.53 19.40
N HIS A 285 -23.60 18.53 18.92
CA HIS A 285 -23.36 17.91 17.61
C HIS A 285 -23.84 18.79 16.44
N ILE A 286 -23.09 18.78 15.33
CA ILE A 286 -23.39 19.61 14.14
C ILE A 286 -24.78 19.35 13.56
N TYR A 287 -25.19 18.07 13.43
CA TYR A 287 -26.52 17.74 12.93
C TYR A 287 -27.66 18.22 13.83
N LYS A 288 -27.40 18.52 15.11
CA LYS A 288 -28.39 19.08 16.04
C LYS A 288 -28.50 20.60 15.96
N MET A 289 -27.56 21.28 15.30
CA MET A 289 -27.59 22.72 15.01
C MET A 289 -28.54 23.09 13.87
N TYR A 290 -29.43 22.17 13.50
CA TYR A 290 -30.53 22.36 12.55
C TYR A 290 -31.86 22.02 13.24
N ASP A 291 -32.94 22.72 12.90
CA ASP A 291 -34.28 22.42 13.40
C ASP A 291 -34.93 21.21 12.69
N ALA A 292 -36.19 20.92 13.03
CA ALA A 292 -36.93 19.80 12.44
C ALA A 292 -37.23 19.97 10.93
N ASN A 293 -37.07 21.20 10.41
CA ASN A 293 -37.22 21.51 8.98
C ASN A 293 -35.87 21.49 8.25
N GLY A 294 -34.76 21.30 8.97
CA GLY A 294 -33.41 21.32 8.41
C GLY A 294 -32.78 22.70 8.33
N GLU A 295 -33.38 23.73 8.94
CA GLU A 295 -32.86 25.10 8.95
C GLU A 295 -31.89 25.33 10.12
N PRO A 296 -30.82 26.13 9.97
CA PRO A 296 -29.89 26.46 11.06
C PRO A 296 -30.60 26.97 12.32
N ALA A 297 -30.45 26.26 13.44
CA ALA A 297 -31.10 26.61 14.70
C ALA A 297 -30.19 26.35 15.91
N GLU A 298 -30.04 27.39 16.74
CA GLU A 298 -29.23 27.33 17.95
C GLU A 298 -29.97 26.56 19.05
N LYS A 299 -29.35 25.48 19.54
CA LYS A 299 -29.93 24.62 20.58
C LYS A 299 -29.09 24.59 21.85
N CYS A 300 -28.74 25.76 22.37
CA CYS A 300 -28.02 25.86 23.64
C CYS A 300 -28.84 25.17 24.77
N PRO A 301 -28.34 24.06 25.34
CA PRO A 301 -29.06 23.30 26.37
C PRO A 301 -29.24 24.12 27.66
N ILE A 302 -28.28 24.99 27.97
CA ILE A 302 -28.30 25.87 29.15
C ILE A 302 -29.45 26.88 29.04
N CYS A 303 -29.59 27.57 27.90
CA CYS A 303 -30.71 28.50 27.69
C CYS A 303 -32.06 27.78 27.66
N ARG A 304 -32.08 26.51 27.23
CA ARG A 304 -33.28 25.68 27.21
C ARG A 304 -33.69 25.26 28.62
N GLU A 305 -32.75 24.92 29.50
CA GLU A 305 -33.02 24.64 30.91
C GLU A 305 -33.49 25.88 31.65
N GLU A 306 -32.85 27.04 31.45
CA GLU A 306 -33.29 28.32 32.02
C GLU A 306 -34.73 28.68 31.58
N LYS A 307 -35.06 28.46 30.29
CA LYS A 307 -36.44 28.63 29.79
C LYS A 307 -37.40 27.57 30.35
N ARG A 308 -36.94 26.35 30.60
CA ARG A 308 -37.75 25.25 31.14
C ARG A 308 -38.07 25.48 32.62
N GLU A 309 -37.12 25.97 33.41
CA GLU A 309 -37.32 26.39 34.80
C GLU A 309 -38.26 27.60 34.90
N ALA A 310 -38.17 28.55 33.97
CA ALA A 310 -39.09 29.69 33.89
C ALA A 310 -40.54 29.29 33.53
N VAL A 311 -40.73 28.19 32.79
CA VAL A 311 -42.05 27.66 32.39
C VAL A 311 -42.66 26.74 33.46
N LEU A 312 -41.85 26.11 34.32
CA LEU A 312 -42.32 25.21 35.39
C LEU A 312 -43.07 25.91 36.54
N VAL A 313 -43.08 27.25 36.59
CA VAL A 313 -43.81 28.04 37.60
C VAL A 313 -45.27 28.32 37.19
N LYS A 314 -45.69 28.04 35.95
CA LYS A 314 -47.07 28.31 35.51
C LYS A 314 -47.68 27.15 34.72
N MET A 315 -48.67 26.53 35.38
CA MET A 315 -49.83 25.79 34.86
C MET A 315 -49.75 24.24 34.75
N ARG A 316 -50.74 23.59 35.38
CA ARG A 316 -51.56 22.52 34.78
C ARG A 316 -52.83 23.15 34.19
N PRO A 317 -53.66 22.45 33.39
CA PRO A 317 -53.43 21.25 32.57
C PRO A 317 -53.73 21.53 31.08
N ILE A 318 -53.12 20.79 30.13
CA ILE A 318 -53.46 20.92 28.70
C ILE A 318 -54.02 19.61 28.14
N SER A 319 -55.12 19.81 27.44
CA SER A 319 -55.91 18.94 26.61
C SER A 319 -55.15 18.33 25.44
N VAL A 320 -55.66 17.16 25.04
CA VAL A 320 -55.28 16.32 23.91
C VAL A 320 -55.19 17.13 22.60
N GLY A 321 -54.02 17.09 21.96
CA GLY A 321 -53.82 17.47 20.56
C GLY A 321 -53.48 16.23 19.73
N PHE A 322 -54.41 15.84 18.86
CA PHE A 322 -54.30 14.72 17.93
C PHE A 322 -53.09 14.91 16.98
N ALA A 323 -52.04 14.11 17.15
CA ALA A 323 -51.09 13.80 16.08
C ALA A 323 -51.57 12.52 15.39
N LYS A 324 -51.78 12.57 14.07
CA LYS A 324 -52.17 11.43 13.23
C LYS A 324 -51.25 10.24 13.52
N ARG A 325 -51.81 9.15 14.06
CA ARG A 325 -51.12 7.86 14.21
C ARG A 325 -50.87 7.30 12.82
N ARG A 326 -49.61 7.17 12.40
CA ARG A 326 -49.26 6.32 11.26
C ARG A 326 -49.10 4.89 11.75
N THR A 327 -49.83 3.97 11.16
CA THR A 327 -49.73 2.53 11.48
C THR A 327 -48.78 1.83 10.54
N VAL A 328 -48.34 0.62 10.89
CA VAL A 328 -47.42 -0.17 10.06
C VAL A 328 -47.99 -0.39 8.65
N SER A 329 -49.30 -0.62 8.54
CA SER A 329 -49.99 -0.81 7.25
C SER A 329 -49.94 0.41 6.33
N GLU A 330 -49.86 1.62 6.90
CA GLU A 330 -49.79 2.87 6.16
C GLU A 330 -48.37 3.22 5.69
N ASN A 331 -47.35 2.42 6.07
CA ASN A 331 -45.97 2.60 5.65
C ASN A 331 -45.54 1.50 4.64
N PRO A 332 -45.46 1.81 3.34
CA PRO A 332 -45.15 0.84 2.29
C PRO A 332 -43.80 0.15 2.47
N ASP A 333 -42.80 0.85 3.02
CA ASP A 333 -41.45 0.31 3.21
C ASP A 333 -41.38 -0.69 4.36
N LEU A 334 -42.25 -0.55 5.37
CA LEU A 334 -42.41 -1.54 6.43
C LEU A 334 -43.23 -2.74 5.93
N MET A 335 -44.35 -2.50 5.26
CA MET A 335 -45.20 -3.55 4.69
C MET A 335 -44.51 -4.40 3.62
N LYS A 336 -43.51 -3.84 2.93
CA LYS A 336 -42.64 -4.56 2.00
C LYS A 336 -41.94 -5.76 2.64
N PHE A 337 -41.64 -5.66 3.94
CA PHE A 337 -40.92 -6.69 4.69
C PHE A 337 -41.76 -7.30 5.81
N TRP A 338 -43.03 -6.94 5.98
CA TRP A 338 -43.87 -7.50 7.05
C TRP A 338 -44.17 -8.98 6.79
N ASP A 339 -43.91 -9.85 7.76
CA ASP A 339 -44.25 -11.27 7.68
C ASP A 339 -45.63 -11.53 8.32
N GLU A 340 -46.67 -11.62 7.48
CA GLU A 340 -48.05 -11.85 7.93
C GLU A 340 -48.27 -13.18 8.66
N LYS A 341 -47.41 -14.18 8.43
CA LYS A 341 -47.55 -15.50 9.05
C LYS A 341 -46.78 -15.63 10.36
N ALA A 342 -45.67 -14.91 10.49
CA ALA A 342 -44.80 -14.98 11.67
C ALA A 342 -45.10 -13.90 12.71
N ASN A 343 -45.79 -12.82 12.33
CA ASN A 343 -46.21 -11.78 13.28
C ASN A 343 -47.58 -12.08 13.88
N THR A 344 -47.68 -11.93 15.19
CA THR A 344 -48.95 -11.89 15.93
C THR A 344 -49.50 -10.46 16.09
N LEU A 345 -48.75 -9.46 15.63
CA LEU A 345 -49.11 -8.04 15.71
C LEU A 345 -49.99 -7.63 14.52
N ASP A 346 -51.05 -6.84 14.77
CA ASP A 346 -51.94 -6.31 13.74
C ASP A 346 -51.31 -5.06 13.09
N PRO A 347 -50.89 -5.11 11.81
CA PRO A 347 -50.22 -4.00 11.15
C PRO A 347 -51.12 -2.77 10.97
N GLU A 348 -52.46 -2.92 10.99
CA GLU A 348 -53.41 -1.81 10.87
C GLU A 348 -53.59 -1.04 12.17
N ARG A 349 -53.22 -1.62 13.31
CA ARG A 349 -53.36 -1.02 14.65
C ARG A 349 -52.02 -0.71 15.31
N THR A 350 -50.96 -1.34 14.86
CA THR A 350 -49.62 -1.19 15.42
C THR A 350 -48.97 0.09 14.90
N SER A 351 -48.51 0.94 15.82
CA SER A 351 -47.84 2.21 15.51
C SER A 351 -46.46 1.97 14.89
N VAL A 352 -46.09 2.75 13.86
CA VAL A 352 -44.73 2.73 13.29
C VAL A 352 -43.63 3.14 14.27
N TYR A 353 -44.00 3.76 15.39
CA TYR A 353 -43.08 4.17 16.46
C TYR A 353 -43.03 3.16 17.62
N SER A 354 -43.64 1.98 17.45
CA SER A 354 -43.64 0.94 18.48
C SER A 354 -42.26 0.32 18.67
N ASN A 355 -41.82 0.12 19.91
CA ASN A 355 -40.60 -0.65 20.21
C ASN A 355 -40.86 -2.17 20.25
N GLU A 356 -42.08 -2.62 19.94
CA GLU A 356 -42.38 -4.05 19.82
C GLU A 356 -41.59 -4.69 18.68
N ILE A 357 -41.17 -5.94 18.91
CA ILE A 357 -40.39 -6.72 17.96
C ILE A 357 -41.36 -7.37 16.98
N ALA A 358 -41.22 -7.03 15.71
CA ALA A 358 -41.87 -7.74 14.62
C ALA A 358 -40.85 -8.61 13.87
N VAL A 359 -41.35 -9.68 13.28
CA VAL A 359 -40.62 -10.53 12.35
C VAL A 359 -40.78 -9.94 10.95
N TRP A 360 -39.66 -9.69 10.30
CA TRP A 360 -39.60 -9.13 8.97
C TRP A 360 -39.09 -10.20 8.02
N ARG A 361 -39.70 -10.32 6.85
CA ARG A 361 -39.30 -11.24 5.78
C ARG A 361 -39.12 -10.48 4.49
N CYS A 362 -37.95 -10.60 3.90
CA CYS A 362 -37.69 -10.06 2.57
C CYS A 362 -38.43 -10.87 1.51
N LYS A 363 -39.41 -10.25 0.83
CA LYS A 363 -40.10 -10.91 -0.30
C LYS A 363 -39.18 -11.21 -1.49
N THR A 364 -37.98 -10.60 -1.54
CA THR A 364 -36.99 -10.80 -2.62
C THR A 364 -35.98 -11.91 -2.32
N CYS A 365 -35.46 -12.01 -1.09
CA CYS A 365 -34.44 -13.01 -0.73
C CYS A 365 -34.87 -13.99 0.37
N ASN A 366 -36.13 -13.92 0.81
CA ASN A 366 -36.77 -14.71 1.86
C ASN A 366 -36.10 -14.68 3.25
N TYR A 367 -35.01 -13.91 3.41
CA TYR A 367 -34.35 -13.69 4.68
C TYR A 367 -35.33 -13.11 5.69
N SER A 368 -35.48 -13.82 6.81
CA SER A 368 -36.34 -13.43 7.92
C SER A 368 -35.51 -13.01 9.12
N TRP A 369 -35.86 -11.89 9.76
CA TRP A 369 -35.17 -11.39 10.95
C TRP A 369 -36.16 -10.72 11.91
N ALA A 370 -35.87 -10.74 13.21
CA ALA A 370 -36.68 -10.07 14.23
C ALA A 370 -36.02 -8.72 14.60
N GLN A 371 -36.80 -7.64 14.58
CA GLN A 371 -36.32 -6.29 14.92
C GLN A 371 -37.49 -5.42 15.40
N SER A 372 -37.23 -4.39 16.22
CA SER A 372 -38.29 -3.47 16.64
C SER A 372 -38.85 -2.65 15.48
N ILE A 373 -40.15 -2.33 15.54
CA ILE A 373 -40.87 -1.58 14.51
C ILE A 373 -40.32 -0.16 14.35
N SER A 374 -40.02 0.52 15.44
CA SER A 374 -39.39 1.85 15.47
C SER A 374 -38.02 1.88 14.79
N LEU A 375 -37.13 0.95 15.14
CA LEU A 375 -35.80 0.87 14.53
C LEU A 375 -35.87 0.49 13.04
N ARG A 376 -36.87 -0.29 12.64
CA ARG A 376 -37.09 -0.60 11.24
C ARG A 376 -37.63 0.60 10.46
N ALA A 377 -38.49 1.41 11.07
CA ALA A 377 -39.02 2.64 10.47
C ALA A 377 -37.94 3.70 10.27
N ASP A 378 -36.93 3.75 11.15
CA ASP A 378 -35.83 4.71 11.11
C ASP A 378 -34.65 4.29 10.20
N ALA A 379 -34.69 3.09 9.59
CA ALA A 379 -33.60 2.59 8.75
C ALA A 379 -33.57 3.28 7.36
N GLU A 380 -32.54 4.09 7.10
CA GLU A 380 -32.40 5.02 5.96
C GLU A 380 -32.51 4.45 4.52
N LYS A 381 -32.65 3.13 4.33
CA LYS A 381 -32.63 2.52 2.99
C LYS A 381 -33.75 1.57 2.64
N ALA A 382 -34.67 1.19 3.55
CA ALA A 382 -35.71 0.20 3.27
C ALA A 382 -35.18 -1.06 2.53
N VAL A 383 -33.96 -1.48 2.87
CA VAL A 383 -33.26 -2.63 2.27
C VAL A 383 -33.19 -3.74 3.31
N CYS A 384 -33.26 -4.99 2.85
CA CYS A 384 -33.09 -6.15 3.70
C CYS A 384 -31.64 -6.18 4.25
N PRO A 385 -31.42 -6.47 5.55
CA PRO A 385 -30.08 -6.54 6.13
C PRO A 385 -29.10 -7.46 5.37
N CYS A 386 -29.60 -8.52 4.74
CA CYS A 386 -28.81 -9.41 3.88
C CYS A 386 -28.17 -8.68 2.69
N HIS A 387 -28.92 -7.79 2.03
CA HIS A 387 -28.45 -7.04 0.86
C HIS A 387 -27.55 -5.86 1.23
N ASP A 388 -27.82 -5.20 2.37
CA ASP A 388 -27.04 -4.04 2.83
C ASP A 388 -25.66 -4.45 3.39
N LEU A 389 -25.58 -5.61 4.06
CA LEU A 389 -24.34 -6.12 4.66
C LEU A 389 -23.56 -7.10 3.77
N LYS A 390 -24.05 -7.41 2.55
CA LYS A 390 -23.49 -8.44 1.64
C LYS A 390 -23.22 -9.79 2.34
N ARG A 391 -24.04 -10.18 3.32
CA ARG A 391 -23.90 -11.46 4.03
C ARG A 391 -24.86 -12.48 3.42
N ALA A 392 -24.32 -13.48 2.73
CA ALA A 392 -25.09 -14.61 2.21
C ALA A 392 -25.03 -15.79 3.18
N THR A 393 -25.98 -15.86 4.11
CA THR A 393 -26.16 -17.05 4.97
C THR A 393 -27.63 -17.22 5.36
N SER A 394 -28.46 -17.72 4.45
CA SER A 394 -29.59 -18.56 4.86
C SER A 394 -29.85 -19.58 3.75
N ASP A 395 -29.83 -20.85 4.11
CA ASP A 395 -29.77 -21.98 3.19
C ASP A 395 -31.10 -22.36 2.51
N GLU A 396 -32.03 -21.43 2.37
CA GLU A 396 -33.31 -21.62 1.67
C GLU A 396 -33.58 -20.44 0.73
N VAL A 397 -32.93 -20.43 -0.44
CA VAL A 397 -33.17 -19.45 -1.51
C VAL A 397 -33.39 -20.20 -2.83
N PHE A 398 -34.40 -19.78 -3.60
CA PHE A 398 -34.77 -20.37 -4.89
C PHE A 398 -33.61 -20.28 -5.93
N PRO A 399 -33.52 -21.24 -6.87
CA PRO A 399 -32.44 -21.31 -7.86
C PRO A 399 -32.41 -20.08 -8.78
N GLY A 400 -31.23 -19.46 -8.93
CA GLY A 400 -30.97 -18.40 -9.93
C GLY A 400 -30.28 -17.13 -9.45
N TYR A 401 -30.01 -16.95 -8.14
CA TYR A 401 -29.37 -15.74 -7.61
C TYR A 401 -28.10 -15.98 -6.77
N PHE A 402 -27.63 -17.23 -6.70
CA PHE A 402 -26.29 -17.58 -6.22
C PHE A 402 -25.71 -18.67 -7.13
N GLU A 403 -24.38 -18.71 -7.25
CA GLU A 403 -23.68 -19.81 -7.93
C GLU A 403 -23.66 -21.02 -6.98
N SER A 404 -24.34 -22.10 -7.37
CA SER A 404 -24.42 -23.31 -6.54
C SER A 404 -23.04 -23.98 -6.44
N PHE A 405 -22.86 -24.87 -5.46
CA PHE A 405 -21.64 -25.66 -5.37
C PHE A 405 -21.44 -26.53 -6.63
N MET A 406 -22.52 -27.01 -7.23
CA MET A 406 -22.50 -27.70 -8.53
C MET A 406 -21.99 -26.80 -9.66
N ASP A 407 -22.48 -25.56 -9.75
CA ASP A 407 -22.10 -24.63 -10.83
C ASP A 407 -20.66 -24.15 -10.66
N ALA A 408 -20.25 -23.85 -9.43
CA ALA A 408 -18.93 -23.32 -9.13
C ALA A 408 -17.83 -24.40 -9.21
N LYS A 409 -18.14 -25.65 -8.81
CA LYS A 409 -17.17 -26.75 -8.68
C LYS A 409 -17.76 -28.08 -9.18
N PRO A 410 -18.07 -28.19 -10.50
CA PRO A 410 -18.78 -29.34 -11.06
C PRO A 410 -18.01 -30.66 -10.90
N GLU A 411 -16.68 -30.64 -10.96
CA GLU A 411 -15.85 -31.85 -10.81
C GLU A 411 -15.81 -32.35 -9.36
N ALA A 412 -15.74 -31.44 -8.37
CA ALA A 412 -15.81 -31.81 -6.96
C ALA A 412 -17.21 -32.32 -6.60
N ALA A 413 -18.27 -31.71 -7.14
CA ALA A 413 -19.65 -32.10 -6.91
C ALA A 413 -19.98 -33.55 -7.30
N LYS A 414 -19.24 -34.16 -8.24
CA LYS A 414 -19.37 -35.59 -8.58
C LYS A 414 -19.10 -36.52 -7.40
N TYR A 415 -18.28 -36.08 -6.46
CA TYR A 415 -17.90 -36.85 -5.27
C TYR A 415 -18.77 -36.51 -4.06
N PHE A 416 -19.82 -35.72 -4.23
CA PHE A 416 -20.77 -35.43 -3.16
C PHE A 416 -21.55 -36.69 -2.78
N ASN A 417 -21.47 -37.11 -1.52
CA ASN A 417 -22.12 -38.36 -1.09
C ASN A 417 -23.63 -38.12 -0.91
N ARG A 418 -24.43 -38.54 -1.89
CA ARG A 418 -25.89 -38.32 -1.88
C ARG A 418 -26.63 -39.08 -0.77
N GLU A 419 -26.11 -40.21 -0.33
CA GLU A 419 -26.77 -41.04 0.70
C GLU A 419 -26.58 -40.46 2.10
N LEU A 420 -25.37 -39.98 2.42
CA LEU A 420 -25.03 -39.45 3.74
C LEU A 420 -25.43 -37.98 3.95
N ASN A 421 -25.70 -37.24 2.88
CA ASN A 421 -26.11 -35.83 2.96
C ASN A 421 -27.63 -35.62 3.00
N GLY A 422 -28.44 -36.68 2.83
CA GLY A 422 -29.90 -36.58 2.85
C GLY A 422 -30.43 -35.62 1.79
N ASP A 423 -31.22 -34.63 2.22
CA ASP A 423 -31.87 -33.65 1.33
C ASP A 423 -30.92 -32.56 0.80
N ILE A 424 -29.68 -32.49 1.29
CA ILE A 424 -28.70 -31.51 0.82
C ILE A 424 -28.10 -32.00 -0.49
N THR A 425 -28.31 -31.25 -1.58
CA THR A 425 -27.75 -31.55 -2.90
C THR A 425 -26.71 -30.49 -3.30
N PRO A 426 -25.72 -30.82 -4.16
CA PRO A 426 -24.76 -29.85 -4.70
C PRO A 426 -25.39 -28.62 -5.35
N GLU A 427 -26.57 -28.80 -5.95
CA GLU A 427 -27.35 -27.77 -6.64
C GLU A 427 -28.12 -26.89 -5.65
N SER A 428 -28.47 -27.42 -4.47
CA SER A 428 -29.26 -26.73 -3.44
C SER A 428 -28.42 -26.02 -2.38
N VAL A 429 -27.09 -26.00 -2.51
CA VAL A 429 -26.17 -25.39 -1.55
C VAL A 429 -25.20 -24.43 -2.23
N SER A 430 -25.01 -23.25 -1.65
CA SER A 430 -24.13 -22.20 -2.20
C SER A 430 -22.65 -22.56 -2.07
N LYS A 431 -21.82 -22.18 -3.06
CA LYS A 431 -20.36 -22.39 -3.05
C LYS A 431 -19.64 -21.81 -1.81
N SER A 432 -20.24 -20.81 -1.16
CA SER A 432 -19.70 -20.14 0.02
C SER A 432 -20.35 -20.61 1.34
N SER A 433 -21.18 -21.67 1.30
CA SER A 433 -21.88 -22.14 2.49
C SER A 433 -20.91 -22.70 3.55
N GLY A 434 -21.20 -22.39 4.81
CA GLY A 434 -20.50 -22.98 5.95
C GLY A 434 -21.00 -24.38 6.32
N LYS A 435 -22.03 -24.91 5.64
CA LYS A 435 -22.64 -26.22 5.93
C LYS A 435 -21.63 -27.36 5.79
N MET A 436 -21.70 -28.31 6.72
CA MET A 436 -20.94 -29.55 6.69
C MET A 436 -21.63 -30.54 5.76
N VAL A 437 -20.85 -31.16 4.88
CA VAL A 437 -21.32 -32.16 3.93
C VAL A 437 -20.36 -33.34 3.88
N TRP A 438 -20.88 -34.51 3.52
CA TRP A 438 -20.14 -35.73 3.28
C TRP A 438 -19.68 -35.80 1.82
N MET A 439 -18.39 -36.06 1.62
CA MET A 439 -17.78 -36.27 0.32
C MET A 439 -17.22 -37.68 0.25
N ASN A 440 -17.37 -38.34 -0.89
CA ASN A 440 -16.64 -39.55 -1.23
C ASN A 440 -15.19 -39.19 -1.57
N CYS A 441 -14.26 -40.06 -1.23
CA CYS A 441 -12.87 -39.90 -1.63
C CYS A 441 -12.74 -39.97 -3.16
N ALA A 442 -12.05 -39.00 -3.76
CA ALA A 442 -11.85 -38.98 -5.20
C ALA A 442 -11.01 -40.16 -5.73
N ALA A 443 -10.12 -40.68 -4.89
CA ALA A 443 -9.32 -41.87 -5.17
C ALA A 443 -10.10 -43.19 -4.95
N GLY A 444 -11.27 -43.14 -4.32
CA GLY A 444 -12.10 -44.32 -4.03
C GLY A 444 -11.52 -45.30 -2.99
N THR A 445 -10.38 -44.97 -2.39
CA THR A 445 -9.64 -45.82 -1.45
C THR A 445 -9.97 -45.56 0.02
N HIS A 446 -10.62 -44.43 0.33
CA HIS A 446 -10.93 -44.02 1.70
C HIS A 446 -12.44 -43.88 1.94
N PRO A 447 -12.90 -44.09 3.19
CA PRO A 447 -14.30 -43.86 3.55
C PRO A 447 -14.76 -42.42 3.26
N PRO A 448 -16.08 -42.19 3.11
CA PRO A 448 -16.63 -40.85 3.00
C PRO A 448 -16.22 -39.97 4.19
N TYR A 449 -15.93 -38.69 3.94
CA TYR A 449 -15.42 -37.76 4.95
C TYR A 449 -16.26 -36.48 4.99
N GLN A 450 -16.31 -35.85 6.18
CA GLN A 450 -17.03 -34.58 6.34
C GLN A 450 -16.13 -33.37 6.10
N ILE A 451 -16.68 -32.37 5.40
CA ILE A 451 -16.00 -31.11 5.12
C ILE A 451 -17.03 -29.99 4.95
N ARG A 452 -16.67 -28.74 5.30
CA ARG A 452 -17.53 -27.58 5.03
C ARG A 452 -17.48 -27.26 3.53
N ILE A 453 -18.61 -26.94 2.90
CA ILE A 453 -18.70 -26.59 1.47
C ILE A 453 -17.64 -25.54 1.08
N ILE A 454 -17.52 -24.46 1.84
CA ILE A 454 -16.54 -23.39 1.61
C ILE A 454 -15.07 -23.85 1.67
N ARG A 455 -14.78 -24.98 2.35
CA ARG A 455 -13.43 -25.54 2.49
C ARG A 455 -13.08 -26.63 1.47
N ILE A 456 -14.03 -27.04 0.62
CA ILE A 456 -13.78 -28.01 -0.46
C ILE A 456 -12.89 -27.35 -1.52
N THR A 457 -11.72 -27.92 -1.80
CA THR A 457 -10.78 -27.37 -2.79
C THR A 457 -11.27 -27.60 -4.22
N GLU A 458 -10.75 -26.83 -5.17
CA GLU A 458 -11.14 -26.92 -6.60
C GLU A 458 -10.55 -28.13 -7.32
N ASN A 459 -9.39 -28.62 -6.83
CA ASN A 459 -8.68 -29.77 -7.37
C ASN A 459 -8.76 -30.99 -6.42
N ALA A 460 -8.70 -32.19 -6.98
CA ALA A 460 -8.60 -33.44 -6.22
C ALA A 460 -7.38 -33.39 -5.28
N PRO A 461 -7.48 -33.88 -4.03
CA PRO A 461 -8.52 -34.78 -3.50
C PRO A 461 -9.71 -34.06 -2.83
N TYR A 462 -10.01 -32.80 -3.20
CA TYR A 462 -11.18 -32.04 -2.77
C TYR A 462 -11.31 -31.86 -1.24
N GLY A 463 -10.17 -31.87 -0.54
CA GLY A 463 -10.12 -31.69 0.91
C GLY A 463 -10.24 -32.97 1.74
N CYS A 464 -10.14 -34.16 1.12
CA CYS A 464 -10.06 -35.43 1.84
C CYS A 464 -8.90 -35.42 2.87
N PRO A 465 -9.18 -35.58 4.18
CA PRO A 465 -8.16 -35.54 5.22
C PRO A 465 -7.11 -36.65 5.09
N GLU A 466 -7.52 -37.85 4.67
CA GLU A 466 -6.64 -39.01 4.53
C GLU A 466 -5.79 -38.93 3.26
N CYS A 467 -6.34 -38.55 2.09
CA CYS A 467 -5.51 -38.22 0.92
C CYS A 467 -4.56 -37.06 1.19
N LYS A 468 -4.97 -36.06 1.98
CA LYS A 468 -4.11 -34.92 2.34
C LYS A 468 -2.97 -35.33 3.28
N LYS A 469 -3.19 -36.35 4.12
CA LYS A 469 -2.11 -36.98 4.92
C LYS A 469 -1.17 -37.79 4.02
N GLU A 470 -1.69 -38.52 3.04
CA GLU A 470 -0.88 -39.25 2.04
C GLU A 470 -0.08 -38.29 1.14
N ASP A 471 -0.64 -37.15 0.73
CA ASP A 471 0.08 -36.04 0.07
C ASP A 471 1.09 -35.36 1.00
N SER A 472 0.85 -35.34 2.31
CA SER A 472 1.81 -34.80 3.28
C SER A 472 3.05 -35.70 3.43
N LEU A 473 2.91 -37.01 3.21
CA LEU A 473 4.03 -37.96 3.17
C LEU A 473 4.90 -37.74 1.92
N GLN A 474 4.30 -37.35 0.79
CA GLN A 474 5.03 -36.90 -0.42
C GLN A 474 5.86 -35.62 -0.19
N LEU A 475 5.50 -34.81 0.82
CA LEU A 475 6.21 -33.57 1.21
C LEU A 475 7.33 -33.81 2.25
N SER A 476 7.55 -35.05 2.69
CA SER A 476 8.71 -35.40 3.53
C SER A 476 10.01 -35.32 2.73
N LEU A 477 11.09 -34.86 3.36
CA LEU A 477 12.38 -34.73 2.69
C LEU A 477 12.90 -36.09 2.18
N LYS A 478 12.65 -37.17 2.95
CA LYS A 478 13.00 -38.54 2.56
C LYS A 478 12.33 -38.99 1.26
N HIS A 479 11.03 -38.72 1.11
CA HIS A 479 10.29 -39.11 -0.10
C HIS A 479 10.62 -38.22 -1.29
N ALA A 480 10.70 -36.91 -1.09
CA ALA A 480 10.97 -35.96 -2.18
C ALA A 480 12.42 -36.05 -2.70
N VAL A 481 13.37 -36.40 -1.83
CA VAL A 481 14.80 -36.44 -2.15
C VAL A 481 15.43 -37.70 -1.53
N PRO A 482 15.30 -38.88 -2.17
CA PRO A 482 15.73 -40.16 -1.59
C PRO A 482 17.21 -40.22 -1.19
N ILE A 483 18.10 -39.44 -1.83
CA ILE A 483 19.51 -39.37 -1.46
C ILE A 483 19.72 -38.74 -0.07
N ALA A 484 18.75 -37.99 0.46
CA ALA A 484 18.78 -37.42 1.79
C ALA A 484 18.94 -38.50 2.87
N GLU A 485 18.40 -39.71 2.67
CA GLU A 485 18.56 -40.82 3.62
C GLU A 485 20.03 -41.24 3.81
N LYS A 486 20.80 -41.22 2.71
CA LYS A 486 22.23 -41.54 2.73
C LYS A 486 23.08 -40.37 3.21
N MET A 487 22.59 -39.14 3.03
CA MET A 487 23.31 -37.93 3.36
C MET A 487 22.89 -37.31 4.70
N TRP A 488 21.96 -37.91 5.43
CA TRP A 488 21.48 -37.36 6.69
C TRP A 488 22.51 -37.58 7.80
N ALA A 489 22.88 -36.52 8.50
CA ALA A 489 23.79 -36.64 9.62
C ALA A 489 23.08 -37.24 10.85
N PRO A 490 23.67 -38.23 11.55
CA PRO A 490 23.05 -38.87 12.71
C PRO A 490 22.93 -37.93 13.92
N GLU A 491 23.61 -36.78 13.92
CA GLU A 491 23.55 -35.78 14.99
C GLU A 491 22.36 -34.81 14.87
N ASN A 492 21.45 -35.02 13.92
CA ASN A 492 20.19 -34.27 13.89
C ASN A 492 19.20 -34.88 14.89
N GLU A 493 18.64 -34.05 15.78
CA GLU A 493 17.70 -34.47 16.83
C GLU A 493 16.31 -34.87 16.30
N ILE A 494 16.03 -34.61 15.02
CA ILE A 494 14.75 -34.91 14.36
C ILE A 494 14.95 -36.04 13.34
N PRO A 495 14.10 -37.09 13.35
CA PRO A 495 14.09 -38.13 12.33
C PRO A 495 13.87 -37.56 10.93
N LEU A 496 14.57 -38.08 9.91
CA LEU A 496 14.47 -37.59 8.53
C LEU A 496 13.04 -37.66 7.97
N ASP A 497 12.24 -38.64 8.40
CA ASP A 497 10.83 -38.81 8.01
C ASP A 497 9.94 -37.62 8.45
N ASP A 498 10.34 -36.92 9.52
CA ASP A 498 9.58 -35.81 10.09
C ASP A 498 9.97 -34.45 9.49
N VAL A 499 11.02 -34.39 8.68
CA VAL A 499 11.52 -33.16 8.05
C VAL A 499 10.74 -32.86 6.78
N ARG A 500 10.27 -31.61 6.62
CA ARG A 500 9.48 -31.20 5.45
C ARG A 500 10.35 -30.51 4.41
N THR A 501 10.01 -30.72 3.14
CA THR A 501 10.71 -30.15 1.97
C THR A 501 10.78 -28.62 1.96
N HIS A 502 9.93 -27.92 2.71
CA HIS A 502 9.87 -26.45 2.77
C HIS A 502 10.42 -25.86 4.06
N ASP A 503 10.96 -26.68 4.97
CA ASP A 503 11.55 -26.21 6.23
C ASP A 503 12.67 -25.19 5.97
N SER A 504 12.59 -24.08 6.69
CA SER A 504 13.51 -22.94 6.58
C SER A 504 14.71 -23.04 7.53
N ILE A 505 14.76 -24.05 8.40
CA ILE A 505 15.82 -24.26 9.39
C ILE A 505 16.88 -25.20 8.81
N SER A 506 18.15 -24.81 8.91
CA SER A 506 19.28 -25.62 8.43
C SER A 506 19.41 -26.94 9.20
N LYS A 507 19.68 -28.02 8.48
CA LYS A 507 19.94 -29.37 9.00
C LYS A 507 21.33 -29.83 8.60
N LYS A 508 21.89 -30.78 9.36
CA LYS A 508 23.24 -31.32 9.12
C LYS A 508 23.19 -32.45 8.09
N PHE A 509 24.05 -32.38 7.08
CA PHE A 509 24.21 -33.41 6.06
C PHE A 509 25.67 -33.88 5.98
N ILE A 510 25.88 -35.14 5.57
CA ILE A 510 27.16 -35.78 5.32
C ILE A 510 27.14 -36.28 3.87
N CYS A 511 28.09 -35.88 3.04
CA CYS A 511 28.13 -36.39 1.67
C CYS A 511 28.69 -37.82 1.60
N THR A 512 28.65 -38.44 0.42
CA THR A 512 29.20 -39.79 0.18
C THR A 512 30.70 -39.89 0.45
N GLU A 513 31.43 -38.77 0.33
CA GLU A 513 32.86 -38.66 0.63
C GLU A 513 33.14 -38.31 2.11
N GLY A 514 32.11 -38.25 2.96
CA GLY A 514 32.24 -38.00 4.41
C GLY A 514 32.28 -36.53 4.84
N HIS A 515 32.17 -35.58 3.91
CA HIS A 515 32.17 -34.15 4.24
C HIS A 515 30.86 -33.69 4.88
N ARG A 516 30.98 -32.98 6.00
CA ARG A 516 29.86 -32.46 6.80
C ARG A 516 29.52 -31.03 6.39
N PHE A 517 28.24 -30.74 6.18
CA PHE A 517 27.78 -29.38 5.82
C PHE A 517 26.35 -29.11 6.31
N LEU A 518 26.01 -27.82 6.42
CA LEU A 518 24.69 -27.36 6.83
C LEU A 518 23.92 -26.86 5.61
N ARG A 519 22.65 -27.24 5.48
CA ARG A 519 21.75 -26.70 4.44
C ARG A 519 20.30 -26.77 4.93
N THR A 520 19.46 -25.82 4.51
CA THR A 520 18.01 -25.90 4.79
C THR A 520 17.38 -26.99 3.93
N PRO A 521 16.39 -27.77 4.42
CA PRO A 521 15.66 -28.73 3.61
C PRO A 521 15.12 -28.13 2.30
N ARG A 522 14.59 -26.90 2.34
CA ARG A 522 14.14 -26.16 1.16
C ARG A 522 15.23 -25.92 0.10
N SER A 523 16.45 -25.63 0.54
CA SER A 523 17.59 -25.47 -0.37
C SER A 523 18.11 -26.83 -0.84
N PHE A 524 18.16 -27.82 0.06
CA PHE A 524 18.61 -29.19 -0.22
C PHE A 524 17.72 -29.91 -1.25
N VAL A 525 16.43 -29.58 -1.34
CA VAL A 525 15.53 -30.08 -2.40
C VAL A 525 15.96 -29.63 -3.80
N ASN A 526 16.52 -28.43 -3.92
CA ASN A 526 16.93 -27.89 -5.21
C ASN A 526 18.41 -28.20 -5.54
N ASP A 527 19.25 -28.36 -4.52
CA ASP A 527 20.67 -28.61 -4.65
C ASP A 527 21.13 -29.63 -3.59
N GLN A 528 21.50 -30.84 -4.03
CA GLN A 528 22.06 -31.90 -3.18
C GLN A 528 23.60 -31.94 -3.23
N SER A 529 24.24 -31.02 -3.96
CA SER A 529 25.69 -31.00 -4.06
C SER A 529 26.33 -30.72 -2.71
N CYS A 530 27.42 -31.43 -2.40
CA CYS A 530 28.21 -31.08 -1.24
C CYS A 530 29.02 -29.82 -1.56
N PRO A 531 28.88 -28.72 -0.79
CA PRO A 531 29.64 -27.50 -1.04
C PRO A 531 31.14 -27.73 -0.92
N ILE A 532 31.57 -28.70 -0.09
CA ILE A 532 32.98 -29.06 0.09
C ILE A 532 33.48 -29.89 -1.11
N CYS A 533 32.71 -30.89 -1.56
CA CYS A 533 33.05 -31.62 -2.80
C CYS A 533 32.93 -30.77 -4.06
N SER A 534 32.30 -29.59 -4.00
CA SER A 534 32.17 -28.69 -5.16
C SER A 534 33.27 -27.64 -5.21
N LEU A 535 34.05 -27.47 -4.12
CA LEU A 535 35.24 -26.63 -4.12
C LEU A 535 36.32 -27.25 -5.02
N ASP A 536 36.84 -26.46 -5.95
CA ASP A 536 38.06 -26.79 -6.68
C ASP A 536 39.24 -26.61 -5.72
N SER A 537 39.82 -27.72 -5.23
CA SER A 537 40.83 -27.78 -4.16
C SER A 537 42.09 -28.53 -4.61
N VAL A 538 43.24 -28.26 -3.98
CA VAL A 538 44.54 -28.85 -4.34
C VAL A 538 44.49 -30.38 -4.39
N ALA A 539 43.74 -31.01 -3.47
CA ALA A 539 43.57 -32.47 -3.43
C ALA A 539 42.97 -33.08 -4.71
N LYS A 540 42.28 -32.28 -5.53
CA LYS A 540 41.67 -32.72 -6.79
C LYS A 540 42.58 -32.60 -8.01
N HIS A 541 43.79 -32.09 -7.85
CA HIS A 541 44.78 -31.92 -8.92
C HIS A 541 45.94 -32.91 -8.69
N PRO A 542 45.87 -34.14 -9.25
CA PRO A 542 46.86 -35.20 -9.02
C PRO A 542 48.30 -34.79 -9.33
N GLU A 543 48.47 -33.94 -10.36
CA GLU A 543 49.74 -33.36 -10.78
C GLU A 543 50.36 -32.42 -9.74
N MET A 544 49.56 -31.84 -8.85
CA MET A 544 50.04 -31.06 -7.71
C MET A 544 50.24 -31.95 -6.48
N MET A 545 49.29 -32.85 -6.21
CA MET A 545 49.34 -33.76 -5.07
C MET A 545 50.55 -34.70 -5.08
N ARG A 546 51.10 -35.04 -6.26
CA ARG A 546 52.34 -35.84 -6.35
C ARG A 546 53.55 -35.21 -5.64
N PHE A 547 53.53 -33.90 -5.37
CA PHE A 547 54.58 -33.19 -4.66
C PHE A 547 54.22 -32.79 -3.22
N TRP A 548 53.01 -33.08 -2.77
CA TRP A 548 52.54 -32.64 -1.46
C TRP A 548 53.14 -33.50 -0.35
N SER A 549 53.76 -32.87 0.65
CA SER A 549 54.25 -33.55 1.85
C SER A 549 53.50 -33.08 3.09
N ALA A 550 52.76 -33.99 3.73
CA ALA A 550 52.03 -33.69 4.97
C ALA A 550 52.99 -33.34 6.13
N GLU A 551 54.17 -33.98 6.18
CA GLU A 551 55.19 -33.70 7.20
C GLU A 551 55.79 -32.29 7.08
N LYS A 552 55.95 -31.80 5.85
CA LYS A 552 56.50 -30.46 5.60
C LYS A 552 55.46 -29.34 5.65
N ASN A 553 54.17 -29.68 5.73
CA ASN A 553 53.05 -28.72 5.76
C ASN A 553 52.10 -29.00 6.93
N PRO A 554 52.56 -28.93 8.19
CA PRO A 554 51.73 -29.22 9.35
C PRO A 554 50.58 -28.22 9.49
N GLY A 555 49.36 -28.73 9.70
CA GLY A 555 48.16 -27.91 9.91
C GLY A 555 47.50 -27.37 8.64
N LEU A 556 48.02 -27.69 7.45
CA LEU A 556 47.39 -27.34 6.17
C LEU A 556 46.66 -28.55 5.57
N ASP A 557 45.35 -28.38 5.30
CA ASP A 557 44.53 -29.42 4.68
C ASP A 557 44.36 -29.18 3.16
N PRO A 558 44.94 -30.02 2.28
CA PRO A 558 44.86 -29.87 0.84
C PRO A 558 43.44 -29.98 0.27
N TRP A 559 42.45 -30.49 1.03
CA TRP A 559 41.05 -30.55 0.62
C TRP A 559 40.31 -29.21 0.72
N THR A 560 40.87 -28.25 1.48
CA THR A 560 40.25 -26.95 1.75
C THR A 560 40.92 -25.77 1.03
N ILE A 561 42.12 -26.00 0.49
CA ILE A 561 42.92 -24.96 -0.17
C ILE A 561 42.64 -24.97 -1.67
N SER A 562 42.28 -23.82 -2.25
CA SER A 562 42.07 -23.68 -3.70
C SER A 562 43.38 -23.77 -4.48
N PRO A 563 43.40 -24.35 -5.71
CA PRO A 563 44.56 -24.36 -6.61
C PRO A 563 45.06 -22.98 -6.98
N ASN A 564 44.22 -21.94 -6.87
CA ASN A 564 44.58 -20.55 -7.12
C ASN A 564 44.92 -19.77 -5.84
N SER A 565 45.12 -20.47 -4.71
CA SER A 565 45.47 -19.83 -3.44
C SER A 565 46.89 -19.26 -3.46
N LYS A 566 47.07 -18.11 -2.79
CA LYS A 566 48.40 -17.53 -2.51
C LYS A 566 49.06 -18.13 -1.27
N THR A 567 48.44 -19.13 -0.63
CA THR A 567 49.03 -19.86 0.49
C THR A 567 50.37 -20.46 0.07
N GLN A 568 51.42 -20.23 0.87
CA GLN A 568 52.72 -20.84 0.62
C GLN A 568 52.77 -22.25 1.20
N VAL A 569 53.19 -23.19 0.36
CA VAL A 569 53.28 -24.62 0.68
C VAL A 569 54.66 -25.11 0.28
N THR A 570 55.23 -26.02 1.08
CA THR A 570 56.48 -26.72 0.77
C THR A 570 56.19 -27.98 -0.05
N TRP A 571 56.72 -28.03 -1.27
CA TRP A 571 56.58 -29.14 -2.21
C TRP A 571 57.86 -29.96 -2.25
N VAL A 572 57.74 -31.28 -2.45
CA VAL A 572 58.87 -32.21 -2.51
C VAL A 572 58.71 -33.12 -3.72
N CYS A 573 59.69 -33.13 -4.62
CA CYS A 573 59.72 -34.06 -5.76
C CYS A 573 60.11 -35.47 -5.32
N SER A 574 59.25 -36.45 -5.58
CA SER A 574 59.54 -37.87 -5.35
C SER A 574 60.67 -38.39 -6.22
N ASP A 575 60.84 -37.84 -7.44
CA ASP A 575 61.73 -38.39 -8.45
C ASP A 575 63.17 -37.90 -8.31
N CYS A 576 63.37 -36.63 -7.94
CA CYS A 576 64.69 -36.02 -7.80
C CYS A 576 65.00 -35.50 -6.38
N GLY A 577 64.07 -35.65 -5.42
CA GLY A 577 64.25 -35.25 -4.02
C GLY A 577 64.30 -33.74 -3.75
N PHE A 578 64.21 -32.90 -4.80
CA PHE A 578 64.27 -31.45 -4.65
C PHE A 578 63.04 -30.94 -3.89
N SER A 579 63.26 -30.07 -2.90
CA SER A 579 62.18 -29.46 -2.11
C SER A 579 62.21 -27.94 -2.24
N TRP A 580 61.05 -27.32 -2.44
CA TRP A 580 60.92 -25.87 -2.61
C TRP A 580 59.61 -25.35 -2.01
N THR A 581 59.63 -24.12 -1.48
CA THR A 581 58.43 -23.45 -0.94
C THR A 581 57.93 -22.44 -1.97
N THR A 582 56.66 -22.51 -2.34
CA THR A 582 56.04 -21.54 -3.27
C THR A 582 54.52 -21.45 -3.04
N GLU A 583 53.87 -20.46 -3.65
CA GLU A 583 52.42 -20.31 -3.63
C GLU A 583 51.73 -21.44 -4.40
N VAL A 584 50.59 -21.91 -3.89
CA VAL A 584 49.77 -22.92 -4.55
C VAL A 584 49.34 -22.49 -5.97
N ALA A 585 48.97 -21.21 -6.15
CA ALA A 585 48.61 -20.62 -7.44
C ALA A 585 49.74 -20.72 -8.47
N SER A 586 50.96 -20.39 -8.07
CA SER A 586 52.16 -20.48 -8.92
C SER A 586 52.43 -21.93 -9.34
N ARG A 587 52.11 -22.90 -8.49
CA ARG A 587 52.25 -24.32 -8.79
C ARG A 587 51.19 -24.83 -9.76
N ASN A 588 49.95 -24.36 -9.62
CA ASN A 588 48.88 -24.66 -10.57
C ASN A 588 49.22 -24.10 -11.98
N MET A 589 49.80 -22.90 -12.05
CA MET A 589 50.28 -22.31 -13.30
C MET A 589 51.43 -23.10 -13.95
N SER A 590 52.24 -23.84 -13.18
CA SER A 590 53.33 -24.66 -13.72
C SER A 590 52.85 -26.05 -14.17
N HIS A 591 51.55 -26.30 -14.29
CA HIS A 591 50.96 -27.59 -14.66
C HIS A 591 51.52 -28.80 -13.87
N GLY A 592 51.95 -28.55 -12.63
CA GLY A 592 52.54 -29.57 -11.79
C GLY A 592 53.90 -30.12 -12.27
N THR A 593 54.76 -29.39 -12.99
CA THR A 593 56.08 -29.92 -13.42
C THR A 593 57.24 -29.60 -12.46
N CYS A 594 58.16 -30.52 -12.20
CA CYS A 594 59.27 -30.29 -11.26
C CYS A 594 60.22 -29.18 -11.80
N PRO A 595 60.51 -28.12 -11.01
CA PRO A 595 61.38 -27.01 -11.44
C PRO A 595 62.85 -27.43 -11.67
N CYS A 596 63.27 -28.60 -11.17
CA CYS A 596 64.63 -29.10 -11.28
C CYS A 596 64.81 -30.08 -12.45
N CYS A 597 64.09 -31.21 -12.46
CA CYS A 597 64.32 -32.27 -13.44
C CYS A 597 63.47 -32.15 -14.73
N GLU A 598 62.25 -31.60 -14.64
CA GLU A 598 61.33 -31.49 -15.77
C GLU A 598 61.50 -30.13 -16.47
N GLU A 599 61.34 -29.02 -15.75
CA GLU A 599 61.44 -27.65 -16.31
C GLU A 599 62.88 -27.13 -16.42
N ARG A 600 63.80 -27.68 -15.61
CA ARG A 600 65.23 -27.31 -15.59
C ARG A 600 65.50 -25.81 -15.40
N VAL A 601 64.59 -25.11 -14.72
CA VAL A 601 64.69 -23.69 -14.39
C VAL A 601 65.56 -23.43 -13.15
N VAL A 602 65.77 -24.46 -12.31
CA VAL A 602 66.67 -24.41 -11.16
C VAL A 602 67.89 -25.30 -11.42
N PHE A 603 69.08 -24.73 -11.28
CA PHE A 603 70.36 -25.44 -11.49
C PHE A 603 70.67 -26.40 -10.34
N HIS A 604 71.02 -27.65 -10.67
CA HIS A 604 71.53 -28.65 -9.75
C HIS A 604 72.67 -29.44 -10.42
N PRO A 605 73.93 -29.30 -9.95
CA PRO A 605 75.08 -30.03 -10.50
C PRO A 605 74.83 -31.55 -10.56
N GLY A 606 75.24 -32.19 -11.65
CA GLY A 606 75.09 -33.64 -11.88
C GLY A 606 73.74 -34.09 -12.45
N TYR A 607 72.79 -33.16 -12.67
CA TYR A 607 71.50 -33.45 -13.28
C TYR A 607 71.20 -32.56 -14.51
N ASN A 608 71.58 -31.28 -14.48
CA ASN A 608 71.28 -30.33 -15.57
C ASN A 608 72.44 -29.40 -15.96
N ASP A 609 73.68 -29.86 -15.78
CA ASP A 609 74.90 -29.22 -16.30
C ASP A 609 75.17 -29.59 -17.78
N LEU A 610 76.01 -28.79 -18.45
CA LEU A 610 76.29 -28.87 -19.89
C LEU A 610 76.83 -30.24 -20.32
N LEU A 611 77.75 -30.83 -19.57
CA LEU A 611 78.38 -32.10 -19.96
C LEU A 611 77.49 -33.31 -19.65
N THR A 612 76.57 -33.18 -18.68
CA THR A 612 75.52 -34.17 -18.43
C THR A 612 74.45 -34.13 -19.53
N VAL A 613 74.09 -32.95 -20.03
CA VAL A 613 73.01 -32.78 -21.05
C VAL A 613 73.53 -32.94 -22.49
N VAL A 614 74.77 -32.52 -22.79
CA VAL A 614 75.39 -32.61 -24.13
C VAL A 614 76.84 -33.12 -23.99
N PRO A 615 77.04 -34.45 -23.86
CA PRO A 615 78.38 -35.02 -23.65
C PRO A 615 79.38 -34.66 -24.75
N ASP A 616 78.92 -34.52 -26.00
CA ASP A 616 79.76 -34.18 -27.16
C ASP A 616 80.42 -32.79 -27.07
N ALA A 617 79.89 -31.88 -26.22
CA ALA A 617 80.51 -30.59 -25.98
C ALA A 617 81.91 -30.71 -25.38
N ALA A 618 82.21 -31.84 -24.70
CA ALA A 618 83.56 -32.13 -24.20
C ALA A 618 84.63 -32.23 -25.31
N LEU A 619 84.24 -32.47 -26.57
CA LEU A 619 85.17 -32.51 -27.69
C LEU A 619 85.70 -31.12 -28.08
N ASP A 620 84.89 -30.07 -27.89
CA ASP A 620 85.21 -28.69 -28.26
C ASP A 620 85.62 -27.81 -27.05
N ILE A 621 85.60 -28.36 -25.82
CA ILE A 621 85.94 -27.65 -24.58
C ILE A 621 87.20 -28.28 -23.97
N ARG A 622 88.26 -27.48 -23.83
CA ARG A 622 89.50 -27.87 -23.14
C ARG A 622 89.61 -27.13 -21.81
N ALA A 623 89.99 -27.85 -20.75
CA ALA A 623 90.21 -27.27 -19.42
C ALA A 623 91.33 -26.21 -19.43
N GLU A 624 92.36 -26.41 -20.26
CA GLU A 624 93.49 -25.49 -20.44
C GLU A 624 93.06 -24.12 -20.99
N ASP A 625 92.04 -24.10 -21.87
CA ASP A 625 91.51 -22.87 -22.47
C ASP A 625 90.49 -22.16 -21.56
N ASN A 626 90.07 -22.80 -20.46
CA ASN A 626 89.03 -22.34 -19.53
C ASN A 626 89.42 -22.54 -18.04
N PRO A 627 90.52 -21.95 -17.55
CA PRO A 627 91.07 -22.23 -16.22
C PRO A 627 90.20 -21.76 -15.04
N GLU A 628 89.25 -20.84 -15.27
CA GLU A 628 88.39 -20.25 -14.24
C GLU A 628 87.00 -20.90 -14.14
N ILE A 629 86.74 -21.96 -14.91
CA ILE A 629 85.43 -22.62 -14.99
C ILE A 629 85.57 -24.08 -14.57
N ASP A 630 84.73 -24.52 -13.63
CA ASP A 630 84.56 -25.96 -13.38
C ASP A 630 83.77 -26.58 -14.53
N ILE A 631 84.48 -27.32 -15.39
CA ILE A 631 83.93 -27.91 -16.60
C ILE A 631 82.83 -28.95 -16.31
N HIS A 632 82.76 -29.50 -15.10
CA HIS A 632 81.76 -30.51 -14.69
C HIS A 632 80.51 -29.91 -14.04
N ALA A 633 80.46 -28.58 -13.88
CA ALA A 633 79.33 -27.88 -13.27
C ALA A 633 78.91 -26.64 -14.09
N ILE A 634 79.05 -26.70 -15.42
CA ILE A 634 78.69 -25.59 -16.32
C ILE A 634 77.16 -25.51 -16.46
N PRO A 635 76.49 -24.42 -16.04
CA PRO A 635 75.06 -24.26 -16.28
C PRO A 635 74.78 -24.02 -17.77
N LEU A 636 73.68 -24.57 -18.30
CA LEU A 636 73.25 -24.28 -19.67
C LEU A 636 72.96 -22.78 -19.86
N TYR A 637 72.28 -22.17 -18.88
CA TYR A 637 71.82 -20.79 -18.89
C TYR A 637 72.56 -19.95 -17.85
N GLY A 638 73.79 -19.53 -18.16
CA GLY A 638 74.60 -18.64 -17.32
C GLY A 638 75.53 -17.77 -18.16
N GLN A 639 75.78 -16.52 -17.74
CA GLN A 639 76.66 -15.57 -18.44
C GLN A 639 78.13 -15.79 -18.08
N TYR A 640 78.66 -16.96 -18.39
CA TYR A 640 80.07 -17.30 -18.20
C TYR A 640 80.69 -17.52 -19.59
N GLY A 641 81.76 -16.77 -19.88
CA GLY A 641 82.43 -16.84 -21.19
C GLY A 641 83.12 -18.17 -21.38
N ILE A 642 82.72 -18.96 -22.39
CA ILE A 642 83.34 -20.25 -22.70
C ILE A 642 84.22 -20.07 -23.92
N ASN A 643 85.50 -20.44 -23.78
CA ASN A 643 86.43 -20.55 -24.89
C ASN A 643 86.27 -21.93 -25.53
N TRP A 644 85.93 -21.92 -26.81
CA TRP A 644 85.75 -23.12 -27.62
C TRP A 644 86.90 -23.28 -28.58
N HIS A 645 87.25 -24.54 -28.82
CA HIS A 645 88.22 -24.92 -29.82
C HIS A 645 87.61 -26.01 -30.71
N CYS A 646 87.34 -25.67 -31.98
CA CYS A 646 86.69 -26.62 -32.89
C CYS A 646 87.62 -27.79 -33.18
N HIS A 647 87.25 -28.99 -32.75
CA HIS A 647 88.02 -30.21 -33.02
C HIS A 647 88.11 -30.56 -34.52
N VAL A 648 87.24 -29.99 -35.37
CA VAL A 648 87.20 -30.26 -36.83
C VAL A 648 88.17 -29.38 -37.63
N CYS A 649 88.25 -28.07 -37.33
CA CYS A 649 89.00 -27.11 -38.15
C CYS A 649 90.06 -26.31 -37.38
N GLY A 650 90.18 -26.51 -36.06
CA GLY A 650 91.14 -25.82 -35.20
C GLY A 650 90.85 -24.34 -34.94
N PHE A 651 89.76 -23.78 -35.49
CA PHE A 651 89.34 -22.41 -35.21
C PHE A 651 88.90 -22.29 -33.74
N SER A 652 89.51 -21.35 -33.00
CA SER A 652 89.10 -21.01 -31.64
C SER A 652 88.24 -19.76 -31.62
N TRP A 653 87.20 -19.74 -30.79
CA TRP A 653 86.34 -18.57 -30.55
C TRP A 653 85.74 -18.63 -29.15
N SER A 654 85.30 -17.49 -28.64
CA SER A 654 84.63 -17.41 -27.34
C SER A 654 83.13 -17.18 -27.52
N THR A 655 82.31 -17.77 -26.67
CA THR A 655 80.89 -17.43 -26.54
C THR A 655 80.58 -16.90 -25.15
N ILE A 656 79.48 -16.16 -25.03
CA ILE A 656 79.05 -15.54 -23.76
C ILE A 656 78.36 -16.56 -22.83
N ASN A 657 77.90 -17.69 -23.37
CA ASN A 657 77.28 -18.80 -22.66
C ASN A 657 77.32 -20.08 -23.50
N ALA A 658 76.95 -21.22 -22.91
CA ALA A 658 76.92 -22.52 -23.56
C ALA A 658 75.85 -22.62 -24.68
N VAL A 659 74.67 -22.04 -24.48
CA VAL A 659 73.55 -22.11 -25.46
C VAL A 659 73.91 -21.54 -26.83
N ALA A 660 74.81 -20.56 -26.89
CA ALA A 660 75.30 -19.99 -28.15
C ALA A 660 75.91 -21.05 -29.09
N ARG A 661 76.36 -22.19 -28.54
CA ARG A 661 76.91 -23.33 -29.27
C ARG A 661 75.93 -24.49 -29.45
N LEU A 662 74.74 -24.42 -28.86
CA LEU A 662 73.75 -25.49 -28.89
C LEU A 662 72.62 -25.22 -29.89
N ASN A 663 72.00 -26.28 -30.41
CA ASN A 663 70.68 -26.24 -31.05
C ASN A 663 69.72 -27.16 -30.28
N ILE A 664 68.43 -26.87 -30.35
CA ILE A 664 67.38 -27.75 -29.84
C ILE A 664 66.88 -28.56 -31.04
N ASN A 665 66.91 -29.87 -30.93
CA ASN A 665 66.37 -30.80 -31.92
C ASN A 665 64.84 -30.90 -31.79
N ASP A 666 64.17 -31.44 -32.81
CA ASP A 666 62.70 -31.52 -32.83
C ASP A 666 62.08 -32.37 -31.70
N ASP A 667 62.89 -33.20 -31.04
CA ASP A 667 62.53 -34.01 -29.86
C ASP A 667 62.81 -33.31 -28.52
N GLY A 668 63.28 -32.06 -28.53
CA GLY A 668 63.62 -31.27 -27.35
C GLY A 668 65.00 -31.56 -26.76
N THR A 669 65.81 -32.42 -27.40
CA THR A 669 67.21 -32.68 -27.00
C THR A 669 68.14 -31.59 -27.52
N TYR A 670 69.31 -31.41 -26.88
CA TYR A 670 70.30 -30.41 -27.30
C TYR A 670 71.39 -31.06 -28.17
N GLY A 671 71.72 -30.44 -29.31
CA GLY A 671 72.86 -30.79 -30.17
C GLY A 671 73.90 -29.67 -30.26
N LEU A 672 75.06 -29.95 -30.87
CA LEU A 672 76.18 -29.01 -31.00
C LEU A 672 76.25 -28.39 -32.43
N ARG A 673 76.34 -27.05 -32.54
CA ARG A 673 76.45 -26.33 -33.82
C ARG A 673 77.86 -26.40 -34.43
N SER A 674 77.97 -26.33 -35.76
CA SER A 674 79.25 -26.20 -36.48
C SER A 674 79.93 -24.82 -36.27
N CYS A 675 81.24 -24.72 -36.48
CA CYS A 675 81.98 -23.45 -36.29
C CYS A 675 81.63 -22.37 -37.34
N PRO A 676 81.76 -21.06 -37.00
CA PRO A 676 81.37 -19.95 -37.89
C PRO A 676 82.06 -19.91 -39.25
N VAL A 677 83.28 -20.46 -39.34
CA VAL A 677 84.05 -20.55 -40.59
C VAL A 677 83.56 -21.73 -41.42
N CYS A 678 83.39 -22.92 -40.81
CA CYS A 678 82.83 -24.10 -41.48
C CYS A 678 81.40 -23.86 -42.00
N ALA A 679 80.67 -22.91 -41.41
CA ALA A 679 79.32 -22.54 -41.79
C ALA A 679 79.22 -21.39 -42.83
N GLY A 680 80.33 -20.77 -43.25
CA GLY A 680 80.36 -19.81 -44.39
C GLY A 680 79.82 -18.39 -44.13
N ILE A 681 79.98 -17.82 -42.93
CA ILE A 681 79.19 -16.66 -42.45
C ILE A 681 79.79 -15.23 -42.73
N ARG A 682 80.88 -15.00 -43.49
CA ARG A 682 81.56 -13.64 -43.62
C ARG A 682 81.82 -13.13 -45.09
N ARG A 683 81.50 -11.85 -45.48
CA ARG A 683 81.59 -11.19 -46.85
C ARG A 683 82.23 -9.74 -46.88
N THR A 684 82.76 -9.22 -48.02
CA THR A 684 83.55 -7.94 -48.23
C THR A 684 82.80 -6.71 -48.85
N ILE A 685 83.38 -5.48 -48.86
CA ILE A 685 82.78 -4.19 -49.32
C ILE A 685 82.72 -4.06 -50.83
N LYS A 686 83.78 -4.51 -51.51
CA LYS A 686 83.83 -4.53 -52.98
C LYS A 686 82.71 -5.38 -53.56
N PHE A 687 82.37 -6.48 -52.91
CA PHE A 687 81.23 -7.31 -53.25
C PHE A 687 79.90 -6.52 -53.19
N TYR A 688 79.73 -5.62 -52.23
CA TYR A 688 78.48 -4.85 -52.08
C TYR A 688 78.34 -3.72 -53.11
N ILE A 689 79.41 -3.01 -53.42
CA ILE A 689 79.40 -1.91 -54.41
C ILE A 689 79.15 -2.45 -55.82
N ASP A 690 79.86 -3.52 -56.20
CA ASP A 690 79.75 -4.10 -57.56
C ASP A 690 78.38 -4.76 -57.81
N THR A 691 77.72 -5.24 -56.75
CA THR A 691 76.43 -5.97 -56.88
C THR A 691 75.21 -5.05 -56.78
N TYR A 692 75.30 -3.89 -56.10
CA TYR A 692 74.16 -3.02 -55.82
C TYR A 692 74.46 -1.51 -56.02
N PRO A 693 74.88 -1.09 -57.23
CA PRO A 693 75.28 0.30 -57.49
C PRO A 693 74.15 1.32 -57.29
N GLU A 694 72.91 0.95 -57.58
CA GLU A 694 71.72 1.80 -57.50
C GLU A 694 71.43 2.33 -56.09
N ILE A 695 71.95 1.65 -55.07
CA ILE A 695 71.69 1.98 -53.67
C ILE A 695 72.55 3.16 -53.21
N PHE A 696 73.74 3.28 -53.77
CA PHE A 696 74.71 4.32 -53.41
C PHE A 696 74.37 5.68 -54.02
N GLU A 697 73.35 5.79 -54.88
CA GLU A 697 72.77 7.07 -55.32
C GLU A 697 72.15 7.86 -54.16
N ASP A 698 71.64 7.16 -53.14
CA ASP A 698 71.03 7.77 -51.95
C ASP A 698 72.06 8.15 -50.87
N TYR A 699 73.36 7.90 -51.11
CA TYR A 699 74.44 8.12 -50.16
C TYR A 699 74.73 9.61 -49.99
N ASN A 700 74.70 10.11 -48.76
CA ASN A 700 74.96 11.53 -48.49
C ASN A 700 76.47 11.79 -48.29
N LYS A 701 77.15 12.15 -49.38
CA LYS A 701 78.59 12.47 -49.37
C LYS A 701 78.96 13.63 -48.44
N GLU A 702 78.13 14.68 -48.39
CA GLU A 702 78.43 15.89 -47.61
C GLU A 702 78.41 15.62 -46.10
N LEU A 703 77.45 14.83 -45.62
CA LEU A 703 77.34 14.47 -44.21
C LEU A 703 78.28 13.34 -43.78
N ASN A 704 78.70 12.47 -44.72
CA ASN A 704 79.67 11.40 -44.43
C ASN A 704 81.13 11.85 -44.58
N GLY A 705 81.39 12.99 -45.24
CA GLY A 705 82.72 13.56 -45.39
C GLY A 705 83.69 12.75 -46.28
N LYS A 706 83.23 11.66 -46.89
CA LYS A 706 83.99 10.79 -47.81
C LYS A 706 83.07 10.18 -48.87
N ASP A 707 83.63 9.74 -50.00
CA ASP A 707 82.87 9.05 -51.05
C ASP A 707 82.66 7.57 -50.70
N TYR A 708 81.61 6.94 -51.23
CA TYR A 708 81.32 5.53 -50.92
C TYR A 708 82.33 4.57 -51.57
N THR A 709 83.05 5.01 -52.61
CA THR A 709 84.14 4.23 -53.22
C THR A 709 85.38 4.11 -52.33
N ASP A 710 85.50 4.95 -51.30
CA ASP A 710 86.68 5.03 -50.43
C ASP A 710 86.49 4.26 -49.09
N ILE A 711 85.42 3.46 -48.98
CA ILE A 711 85.08 2.68 -47.78
C ILE A 711 85.88 1.37 -47.75
N SER A 712 86.55 1.08 -46.63
CA SER A 712 87.30 -0.17 -46.41
C SER A 712 86.44 -1.32 -45.88
N ASP A 713 86.93 -2.56 -45.97
CA ASP A 713 86.25 -3.77 -45.46
C ASP A 713 85.95 -3.71 -43.95
N GLY A 714 86.75 -2.96 -43.18
CA GLY A 714 86.55 -2.74 -41.75
C GLY A 714 85.37 -1.81 -41.45
N GLU A 715 85.07 -0.88 -42.35
CA GLU A 715 84.06 0.18 -42.19
C GLU A 715 82.66 -0.26 -42.67
N ILE A 716 82.49 -1.47 -43.21
CA ILE A 716 81.19 -2.00 -43.67
C ILE A 716 80.13 -1.99 -42.54
N ARG A 717 80.59 -2.15 -41.30
CA ARG A 717 79.75 -2.20 -40.10
C ARG A 717 79.35 -0.82 -39.59
N ASP A 718 79.96 0.24 -40.11
CA ASP A 718 79.70 1.60 -39.68
C ASP A 718 78.40 2.12 -40.29
N GLU A 719 77.82 3.12 -39.63
CA GLU A 719 76.61 3.78 -40.09
C GLU A 719 76.94 5.00 -40.95
N PHE A 720 76.35 5.03 -42.13
CA PHE A 720 76.48 6.14 -43.08
C PHE A 720 75.18 6.93 -43.16
N TRP A 721 75.28 8.21 -43.48
CA TRP A 721 74.16 9.09 -43.78
C TRP A 721 73.62 8.83 -45.19
N TRP A 722 72.29 8.77 -45.27
CA TRP A 722 71.52 8.56 -46.50
C TRP A 722 70.41 9.61 -46.59
N ASN A 723 70.07 10.00 -47.81
CA ASN A 723 68.95 10.91 -48.10
C ASN A 723 67.74 10.10 -48.55
N CYS A 724 66.58 10.32 -47.92
CA CYS A 724 65.36 9.66 -48.36
C CYS A 724 64.87 10.24 -49.69
N THR A 725 64.72 9.39 -50.71
CA THR A 725 64.19 9.77 -52.04
C THR A 725 62.66 9.80 -52.11
N ASN A 726 61.95 9.57 -51.00
CA ASN A 726 60.49 9.72 -50.95
C ASN A 726 60.12 11.21 -50.82
N GLU A 727 59.38 11.74 -51.80
CA GLU A 727 58.99 13.15 -51.89
C GLU A 727 58.25 13.67 -50.66
N ASP A 728 57.48 12.81 -49.97
CA ASP A 728 56.71 13.14 -48.78
C ASP A 728 57.54 13.14 -47.48
N CYS A 729 58.75 12.55 -47.50
CA CYS A 729 59.58 12.39 -46.30
C CYS A 729 60.80 13.30 -46.29
N ARG A 730 61.60 13.28 -47.37
CA ARG A 730 62.86 14.05 -47.56
C ARG A 730 63.83 14.09 -46.37
N ALA A 731 63.70 13.17 -45.41
CA ALA A 731 64.51 13.15 -44.19
C ALA A 731 65.89 12.53 -44.45
N THR A 732 66.92 13.04 -43.75
CA THR A 732 68.26 12.45 -43.70
C THR A 732 68.38 11.46 -42.54
N TYR A 733 68.93 10.28 -42.76
CA TYR A 733 69.00 9.22 -41.75
C TYR A 733 70.29 8.40 -41.83
N LYS A 734 70.70 7.79 -40.70
CA LYS A 734 71.86 6.89 -40.61
C LYS A 734 71.45 5.43 -40.62
N VAL A 735 72.12 4.61 -41.45
CA VAL A 735 72.07 3.14 -41.41
C VAL A 735 73.35 2.54 -42.01
N THR A 736 73.65 1.28 -41.68
CA THR A 736 74.78 0.54 -42.28
C THR A 736 74.49 0.14 -43.73
N ILE A 737 75.56 -0.07 -44.52
CA ILE A 737 75.48 -0.49 -45.94
C ILE A 737 74.70 -1.80 -46.08
N GLN A 738 74.97 -2.79 -45.23
CA GLN A 738 74.29 -4.08 -45.26
C GLN A 738 72.78 -3.94 -45.06
N ARG A 739 72.36 -3.05 -44.16
CA ARG A 739 70.95 -2.82 -43.83
C ARG A 739 70.25 -2.01 -44.92
N ARG A 740 70.94 -1.06 -45.55
CA ARG A 740 70.45 -0.33 -46.71
C ARG A 740 70.25 -1.25 -47.93
N ILE A 741 71.16 -2.21 -48.14
CA ILE A 741 71.05 -3.24 -49.19
C ILE A 741 69.89 -4.19 -48.94
N ALA A 742 69.73 -4.67 -47.70
CA ALA A 742 68.63 -5.55 -47.32
C ALA A 742 67.24 -4.90 -47.48
N SER A 743 67.18 -3.56 -47.54
CA SER A 743 65.94 -2.79 -47.65
C SER A 743 65.74 -2.11 -49.00
N ARG A 744 66.53 -2.48 -50.03
CA ARG A 744 66.52 -1.85 -51.36
C ARG A 744 65.17 -1.94 -52.08
N ASP A 745 64.50 -3.10 -51.95
CA ASP A 745 63.22 -3.37 -52.61
C ASP A 745 62.02 -2.99 -51.73
N ALA A 746 62.27 -2.51 -50.50
CA ALA A 746 61.21 -2.08 -49.60
C ALA A 746 60.71 -0.69 -49.99
N PHE A 747 59.40 -0.46 -49.91
CA PHE A 747 58.75 0.85 -50.12
C PHE A 747 59.44 1.99 -49.35
N THR A 748 60.00 1.67 -48.19
CA THR A 748 60.62 2.62 -47.27
C THR A 748 62.08 2.93 -47.62
N LYS A 749 62.70 2.15 -48.52
CA LYS A 749 64.12 2.20 -48.90
C LYS A 749 65.08 2.30 -47.70
N GLY A 750 64.70 1.67 -46.58
CA GLY A 750 65.46 1.70 -45.33
C GLY A 750 65.31 2.98 -44.49
N CYS A 751 64.55 3.98 -44.96
CA CYS A 751 64.26 5.20 -44.19
C CYS A 751 63.41 4.86 -42.94
N PRO A 752 63.88 5.19 -41.73
CA PRO A 752 63.17 4.86 -40.49
C PRO A 752 61.87 5.65 -40.31
N TYR A 753 61.73 6.81 -40.96
CA TYR A 753 60.51 7.62 -40.93
C TYR A 753 59.43 7.03 -41.85
N CYS A 754 59.78 6.71 -43.11
CA CYS A 754 58.88 6.01 -44.03
C CYS A 754 58.47 4.62 -43.52
N ALA A 755 59.36 3.95 -42.78
CA ALA A 755 59.08 2.66 -42.15
C ALA A 755 58.29 2.73 -40.84
N GLY A 756 57.91 3.93 -40.37
CA GLY A 756 57.19 4.12 -39.12
C GLY A 756 57.99 3.75 -37.86
N LYS A 757 59.31 3.63 -37.96
CA LYS A 757 60.22 3.32 -36.84
C LYS A 757 60.68 4.56 -36.08
N LYS A 758 60.62 5.73 -36.73
CA LYS A 758 60.79 7.05 -36.11
C LYS A 758 59.57 7.91 -36.46
N VAL A 759 59.16 8.76 -35.53
CA VAL A 759 57.93 9.55 -35.58
C VAL A 759 58.28 11.03 -35.52
N PHE A 760 57.57 11.87 -36.27
CA PHE A 760 57.66 13.33 -36.10
C PHE A 760 56.98 13.72 -34.79
N ARG A 761 57.57 14.65 -34.02
CA ARG A 761 57.08 15.02 -32.68
C ARG A 761 55.59 15.40 -32.69
N GLU A 762 55.09 16.09 -33.71
CA GLU A 762 53.67 16.49 -33.81
C GLU A 762 52.71 15.32 -34.11
N LYS A 763 53.24 14.13 -34.46
CA LYS A 763 52.47 12.90 -34.75
C LYS A 763 52.72 11.79 -33.72
N SER A 764 53.36 12.15 -32.61
CA SER A 764 53.68 11.23 -31.51
C SER A 764 52.50 11.00 -30.57
N PHE A 765 52.53 9.94 -29.77
CA PHE A 765 51.50 9.62 -28.79
C PHE A 765 51.33 10.76 -27.78
N GLY A 766 52.45 11.27 -27.24
CA GLY A 766 52.43 12.36 -26.27
C GLY A 766 51.82 13.65 -26.79
N ALA A 767 51.95 13.94 -28.10
CA ALA A 767 51.33 15.10 -28.72
C ALA A 767 49.86 14.90 -29.12
N LEU A 768 49.43 13.65 -29.33
CA LEU A 768 48.06 13.31 -29.75
C LEU A 768 47.13 12.98 -28.57
N HIS A 769 47.68 12.49 -27.45
CA HIS A 769 46.94 11.96 -26.28
C HIS A 769 47.47 12.56 -24.97
N GLU A 770 47.45 13.90 -24.85
CA GLU A 770 47.91 14.61 -23.64
C GLU A 770 47.11 14.23 -22.37
N ASP A 771 45.84 13.85 -22.52
CA ASP A 771 44.90 13.47 -21.46
C ASP A 771 45.18 12.10 -20.82
N LEU A 772 46.07 11.31 -21.41
CA LEU A 772 46.52 10.02 -20.90
C LEU A 772 47.88 10.10 -20.21
N LEU A 773 48.59 11.22 -20.32
CA LEU A 773 49.95 11.36 -19.77
C LEU A 773 49.99 11.44 -18.24
N ASP A 774 48.87 11.76 -17.59
CA ASP A 774 48.71 11.73 -16.13
C ASP A 774 48.76 10.31 -15.54
N GLU A 775 48.36 9.31 -16.32
CA GLU A 775 48.46 7.89 -15.98
C GLU A 775 49.82 7.29 -16.41
N TYR A 776 50.70 8.05 -17.06
CA TYR A 776 51.99 7.52 -17.54
C TYR A 776 52.98 7.36 -16.39
N GLY A 777 53.38 6.12 -16.09
CA GLY A 777 54.32 5.83 -15.01
C GLY A 777 55.66 6.54 -15.22
N ALA A 778 56.12 7.26 -14.19
CA ALA A 778 57.41 7.95 -14.22
C ALA A 778 58.60 6.99 -14.32
N GLU A 779 58.41 5.71 -14.02
CA GLU A 779 59.42 4.66 -14.16
C GLU A 779 59.62 4.16 -15.60
N ASN A 780 58.82 4.61 -16.56
CA ASN A 780 59.01 4.21 -17.94
C ASN A 780 60.21 4.92 -18.59
N GLU A 781 61.03 4.14 -19.29
CA GLU A 781 62.20 4.64 -20.01
C GLU A 781 61.88 5.19 -21.41
N LEU A 782 60.68 4.93 -21.93
CA LEU A 782 60.25 5.33 -23.28
C LEU A 782 59.61 6.71 -23.27
N ASP A 783 60.14 7.66 -24.03
CA ASP A 783 59.49 8.96 -24.19
C ASP A 783 58.17 8.82 -24.99
N PRO A 784 57.00 9.21 -24.44
CA PRO A 784 55.72 9.22 -25.16
C PRO A 784 55.75 10.06 -26.45
N TYR A 785 56.67 11.02 -26.57
CA TYR A 785 56.83 11.87 -27.76
C TYR A 785 57.68 11.22 -28.87
N GLU A 786 58.22 10.01 -28.66
CA GLU A 786 59.02 9.27 -29.65
C GLU A 786 58.29 8.07 -30.28
N VAL A 787 57.04 7.82 -29.88
CA VAL A 787 56.22 6.67 -30.31
C VAL A 787 54.90 7.13 -30.93
N THR A 788 54.25 6.31 -31.76
CA THR A 788 52.91 6.62 -32.29
C THR A 788 51.80 6.02 -31.42
N GLU A 789 50.56 6.48 -31.62
CA GLU A 789 49.33 5.87 -31.09
C GLU A 789 49.02 4.44 -31.56
N HIS A 790 49.83 3.91 -32.47
CA HIS A 790 49.73 2.52 -32.93
C HIS A 790 50.90 1.66 -32.41
N SER A 791 51.74 2.20 -31.54
CA SER A 791 52.86 1.48 -30.96
C SER A 791 52.37 0.34 -30.05
N SER A 792 52.80 -0.88 -30.35
CA SER A 792 52.56 -2.07 -29.52
C SER A 792 53.59 -2.22 -28.40
N LYS A 793 54.40 -1.20 -28.11
CA LYS A 793 55.37 -1.24 -27.01
C LYS A 793 54.62 -1.16 -25.68
N PRO A 794 54.83 -2.11 -24.76
CA PRO A 794 54.22 -2.09 -23.44
C PRO A 794 54.94 -1.09 -22.53
N VAL A 795 54.17 -0.34 -21.74
CA VAL A 795 54.64 0.59 -20.73
C VAL A 795 53.77 0.46 -19.48
N ILE A 796 54.28 0.92 -18.34
CA ILE A 796 53.61 0.89 -17.05
C ILE A 796 52.70 2.12 -16.94
N TRP A 797 51.45 1.89 -16.61
CA TRP A 797 50.46 2.94 -16.34
C TRP A 797 50.08 2.89 -14.87
N HIS A 798 49.91 4.06 -14.26
CA HIS A 798 49.46 4.23 -12.89
C HIS A 798 48.01 4.67 -12.90
N CYS A 799 47.22 4.16 -11.96
CA CYS A 799 45.80 4.50 -11.92
C CYS A 799 45.65 5.89 -11.32
N ARG A 800 44.86 6.75 -11.98
CA ARG A 800 44.41 8.02 -11.40
C ARG A 800 43.77 7.85 -10.02
N ASN A 801 43.09 6.74 -9.76
CA ASN A 801 42.37 6.49 -8.50
C ASN A 801 43.26 5.86 -7.41
N ASN A 802 44.36 5.20 -7.78
CA ASN A 802 45.31 4.62 -6.83
C ASN A 802 46.68 4.41 -7.51
N PRO A 803 47.73 5.17 -7.14
CA PRO A 803 49.06 5.02 -7.71
C PRO A 803 49.69 3.62 -7.53
N GLU A 804 49.24 2.85 -6.52
CA GLU A 804 49.66 1.46 -6.32
C GLU A 804 49.07 0.51 -7.37
N HIS A 805 47.96 0.89 -8.02
CA HIS A 805 47.39 0.13 -9.12
C HIS A 805 48.20 0.40 -10.39
N LYS A 806 49.30 -0.32 -10.51
CA LYS A 806 50.15 -0.32 -11.70
C LYS A 806 49.70 -1.42 -12.65
N TRP A 807 49.55 -1.11 -13.93
CA TRP A 807 49.33 -2.14 -14.94
C TRP A 807 50.14 -1.87 -16.19
N THR A 808 50.45 -2.94 -16.91
CA THR A 808 51.14 -2.85 -18.19
C THR A 808 50.12 -2.82 -19.31
N ALA A 809 50.21 -1.81 -20.18
CA ALA A 809 49.44 -1.71 -21.42
C ALA A 809 50.27 -1.05 -22.51
N THR A 810 49.97 -1.34 -23.77
CA THR A 810 50.63 -0.71 -24.91
C THR A 810 50.04 0.66 -25.22
N PHE A 811 50.82 1.53 -25.87
CA PHE A 811 50.31 2.83 -26.36
C PHE A 811 49.09 2.66 -27.28
N HIS A 812 49.08 1.62 -28.14
CA HIS A 812 47.95 1.33 -29.02
C HIS A 812 46.68 0.92 -28.27
N GLU A 813 46.80 0.00 -27.30
CA GLU A 813 45.66 -0.41 -26.49
C GLU A 813 45.04 0.78 -25.75
N ARG A 814 45.88 1.68 -25.22
CA ARG A 814 45.45 2.88 -24.50
C ARG A 814 44.79 3.92 -25.41
N ALA A 815 45.39 4.22 -26.56
CA ALA A 815 44.80 5.14 -27.55
C ALA A 815 43.44 4.65 -28.08
N CYS A 816 43.23 3.32 -28.16
CA CYS A 816 41.95 2.73 -28.58
C CYS A 816 40.93 2.57 -27.44
N GLY A 817 41.25 2.99 -26.21
CA GLY A 817 40.35 2.89 -25.05
C GLY A 817 40.27 1.50 -24.41
N PHE A 818 41.25 0.63 -24.66
CA PHE A 818 41.35 -0.71 -24.07
C PHE A 818 42.38 -0.76 -22.94
N LYS A 819 42.29 -1.81 -22.11
CA LYS A 819 43.23 -2.08 -21.00
C LYS A 819 43.42 -0.91 -20.04
N SER A 820 42.31 -0.40 -19.51
CA SER A 820 42.29 0.44 -18.30
C SER A 820 42.65 -0.37 -17.05
N CYS A 821 42.85 0.32 -15.92
CA CYS A 821 43.17 -0.31 -14.64
C CYS A 821 42.27 -1.52 -14.36
N ARG A 822 42.85 -2.73 -14.28
CA ARG A 822 42.10 -3.98 -14.10
C ARG A 822 41.52 -4.15 -12.70
N ILE A 823 42.01 -3.38 -11.74
CA ILE A 823 41.49 -3.39 -10.36
C ILE A 823 40.24 -2.51 -10.29
N CYS A 824 40.20 -1.41 -11.04
CA CYS A 824 39.05 -0.50 -11.08
C CYS A 824 38.00 -0.90 -12.14
N TYR A 825 38.37 -1.60 -13.22
CA TYR A 825 37.47 -2.06 -14.28
C TYR A 825 37.01 -3.52 -14.03
N PRO A 826 35.70 -3.87 -14.03
CA PRO A 826 34.66 -3.47 -15.00
C PRO A 826 33.70 -2.36 -14.55
N TYR A 827 33.95 -1.71 -13.42
CA TYR A 827 32.97 -0.80 -12.83
C TYR A 827 33.26 0.66 -13.21
N ALA A 828 32.51 1.22 -14.15
CA ALA A 828 32.46 2.66 -14.44
C ALA A 828 31.93 3.53 -13.26
N LYS A 829 31.99 3.01 -12.02
CA LYS A 829 31.47 3.62 -10.79
C LYS A 829 32.59 4.24 -9.93
N TYR A 830 33.86 4.00 -10.25
CA TYR A 830 35.01 4.47 -9.48
C TYR A 830 35.42 5.92 -9.79
N ASP A 831 34.65 6.66 -10.59
CA ASP A 831 34.90 8.07 -10.94
C ASP A 831 34.46 9.06 -9.85
N VAL A 832 33.79 8.58 -8.80
CA VAL A 832 33.23 9.42 -7.73
C VAL A 832 34.02 9.16 -6.44
N MET A 833 34.67 10.21 -5.89
CA MET A 833 35.42 10.10 -4.65
C MET A 833 34.50 10.09 -3.44
N LEU A 834 34.90 9.37 -2.38
CA LEU A 834 34.14 9.32 -1.14
C LEU A 834 34.04 10.70 -0.50
N CYS A 835 35.13 11.46 -0.48
CA CYS A 835 35.16 12.81 0.08
C CYS A 835 34.32 13.82 -0.71
N ASP A 836 34.11 13.59 -2.01
CA ASP A 836 33.28 14.48 -2.85
C ASP A 836 31.78 14.30 -2.57
N VAL A 837 31.37 13.10 -2.12
CA VAL A 837 29.97 12.77 -1.83
C VAL A 837 29.65 12.88 -0.34
N HIS A 838 30.55 12.40 0.52
CA HIS A 838 30.41 12.35 1.97
C HIS A 838 31.64 12.93 2.69
N PRO A 839 31.93 14.23 2.55
CA PRO A 839 33.05 14.86 3.26
C PRO A 839 32.93 14.72 4.79
N GLU A 840 31.71 14.66 5.31
CA GLU A 840 31.39 14.49 6.72
C GLU A 840 31.86 13.14 7.31
N PHE A 841 32.06 12.11 6.48
CA PHE A 841 32.55 10.81 6.96
C PHE A 841 34.02 10.83 7.37
N GLY A 842 34.78 11.87 6.96
CA GLY A 842 36.15 12.07 7.41
C GLY A 842 36.27 12.14 8.94
N ARG A 843 35.25 12.66 9.65
CA ARG A 843 35.26 12.72 11.13
C ARG A 843 35.19 11.34 11.80
N TYR A 844 34.68 10.34 11.07
CA TYR A 844 34.55 8.96 11.52
C TYR A 844 35.69 8.08 11.03
N TYR A 845 36.56 8.60 10.18
CA TYR A 845 37.71 7.90 9.66
C TYR A 845 38.78 7.84 10.75
N SER A 846 39.22 6.63 11.12
CA SER A 846 40.18 6.47 12.21
C SER A 846 41.58 6.96 11.81
N ASP A 847 42.29 7.63 12.73
CA ASP A 847 43.69 8.04 12.58
C ASP A 847 44.66 6.83 12.45
N SER A 848 44.19 5.62 12.77
CA SER A 848 44.96 4.38 12.61
C SER A 848 45.09 3.92 11.15
N ASN A 849 44.32 4.51 10.24
CA ASN A 849 44.43 4.20 8.81
C ASN A 849 45.69 4.81 8.20
N LYS A 850 46.38 4.02 7.37
CA LYS A 850 47.62 4.46 6.70
C LYS A 850 47.38 5.31 5.45
N ARG A 851 46.19 5.21 4.86
CA ARG A 851 45.81 5.86 3.61
C ARG A 851 44.89 7.04 3.91
N ASP A 852 45.08 8.14 3.19
CA ASP A 852 44.30 9.36 3.39
C ASP A 852 42.84 9.15 2.93
N PHE A 853 41.89 9.65 3.72
CA PHE A 853 40.45 9.56 3.47
C PHE A 853 40.07 10.04 2.06
N ASN A 854 40.71 11.10 1.56
CA ASN A 854 40.38 11.73 0.28
C ASN A 854 40.82 10.90 -0.94
N THR A 855 41.54 9.80 -0.73
CA THR A 855 42.05 8.95 -1.81
C THR A 855 41.17 7.73 -2.10
N TYR A 856 40.08 7.57 -1.35
CA TYR A 856 39.12 6.50 -1.57
C TYR A 856 38.01 6.96 -2.51
N SER A 857 37.75 6.15 -3.54
CA SER A 857 36.51 6.22 -4.30
C SER A 857 35.32 5.77 -3.44
N LEU A 858 34.12 6.30 -3.68
CA LEU A 858 32.87 5.95 -3.00
C LEU A 858 32.60 4.43 -2.98
N TYR A 859 33.00 3.71 -4.04
CA TYR A 859 32.76 2.28 -4.21
C TYR A 859 33.97 1.39 -3.89
N SER A 860 34.95 1.89 -3.13
CA SER A 860 36.14 1.11 -2.77
C SER A 860 35.80 -0.09 -1.88
N ASN A 861 36.27 -1.28 -2.27
CA ASN A 861 36.14 -2.52 -1.48
C ASN A 861 37.23 -2.67 -0.41
N GLU A 862 38.17 -1.73 -0.29
CA GLU A 862 39.20 -1.76 0.73
C GLU A 862 38.58 -1.56 2.13
N ILE A 863 39.10 -2.31 3.11
CA ILE A 863 38.70 -2.19 4.52
C ILE A 863 39.44 -1.00 5.13
N ALA A 864 38.68 -0.08 5.72
CA ALA A 864 39.21 0.99 6.56
C ALA A 864 38.73 0.83 8.00
N GLU A 865 39.48 1.38 8.93
CA GLU A 865 39.11 1.52 10.33
C GLU A 865 38.21 2.75 10.52
N TRP A 866 37.09 2.56 11.20
CA TRP A 866 36.13 3.61 11.47
C TRP A 866 35.92 3.76 12.98
N LYS A 867 35.65 4.99 13.41
CA LYS A 867 35.34 5.33 14.79
C LYS A 867 34.05 6.13 14.83
N CYS A 868 33.05 5.67 15.59
CA CYS A 868 31.81 6.42 15.74
C CYS A 868 31.87 7.48 16.84
N ASP A 869 30.85 8.34 16.92
CA ASP A 869 30.73 9.37 17.96
C ASP A 869 30.73 8.81 19.39
N MET A 870 30.25 7.56 19.57
CA MET A 870 30.26 6.84 20.85
C MET A 870 31.61 6.19 21.18
N GLY A 871 32.62 6.34 20.31
CA GLY A 871 33.97 5.83 20.52
C GLY A 871 34.20 4.37 20.11
N HIS A 872 33.19 3.67 19.59
CA HIS A 872 33.35 2.30 19.08
C HIS A 872 34.23 2.31 17.83
N THR A 873 35.19 1.39 17.78
CA THR A 873 36.07 1.17 16.62
C THR A 873 35.68 -0.10 15.89
N PHE A 874 35.67 -0.07 14.56
CA PHE A 874 35.33 -1.22 13.73
C PHE A 874 35.94 -1.11 12.32
N SER A 875 36.38 -2.25 11.78
CA SER A 875 36.90 -2.35 10.41
C SER A 875 35.78 -2.66 9.42
N ARG A 876 35.65 -1.90 8.34
CA ARG A 876 34.63 -2.14 7.31
C ARG A 876 35.05 -1.64 5.93
N GLU A 877 34.55 -2.29 4.87
CA GLU A 877 34.80 -1.86 3.49
C GLU A 877 34.22 -0.47 3.24
N VAL A 878 34.99 0.41 2.58
CA VAL A 878 34.63 1.81 2.37
C VAL A 878 33.28 1.98 1.67
N TYR A 879 32.99 1.18 0.65
CA TYR A 879 31.71 1.25 -0.06
C TYR A 879 30.51 0.87 0.80
N LYS A 880 30.67 0.04 1.84
CA LYS A 880 29.54 -0.28 2.74
C LYS A 880 29.21 0.85 3.69
N VAL A 881 30.12 1.82 3.83
CA VAL A 881 29.91 3.03 4.61
C VAL A 881 29.36 4.15 3.72
N GLY A 882 29.89 4.31 2.49
CA GLY A 882 29.53 5.42 1.59
C GLY A 882 28.53 5.15 0.46
N ALA A 883 28.45 3.92 -0.08
CA ALA A 883 27.76 3.71 -1.36
C ALA A 883 26.25 3.44 -1.27
N TYR A 884 25.73 3.11 -0.10
CA TYR A 884 24.34 2.65 0.09
C TYR A 884 23.58 3.38 1.21
N ASP A 885 24.25 4.20 2.01
CA ASP A 885 23.68 4.83 3.20
C ASP A 885 24.04 6.32 3.19
N ASP A 886 23.03 7.19 3.14
CA ASP A 886 23.23 8.65 3.22
C ASP A 886 23.69 9.09 4.64
N THR A 887 23.78 8.15 5.58
CA THR A 887 24.13 8.38 6.99
C THR A 887 25.13 7.36 7.50
N PHE A 888 26.16 7.82 8.22
CA PHE A 888 27.16 6.94 8.83
C PHE A 888 26.52 6.06 9.92
N ARG A 889 26.62 4.73 9.78
CA ARG A 889 26.13 3.76 10.78
C ARG A 889 27.26 2.96 11.39
N CYS A 890 27.27 2.90 12.72
CA CYS A 890 28.18 2.05 13.47
C CYS A 890 27.54 0.68 13.71
N PRO A 891 28.14 -0.43 13.22
CA PRO A 891 27.58 -1.78 13.38
C PRO A 891 27.50 -2.24 14.84
N VAL A 892 28.28 -1.63 15.73
CA VAL A 892 28.20 -1.88 17.18
C VAL A 892 27.04 -1.08 17.79
N CYS A 893 26.82 0.15 17.36
CA CYS A 893 25.70 0.96 17.86
C CYS A 893 24.34 0.48 17.37
N ASP A 894 24.24 -0.04 16.14
CA ASP A 894 22.99 -0.50 15.55
C ASP A 894 22.67 -1.98 15.84
N GLY A 895 23.61 -2.70 16.47
CA GLY A 895 23.45 -4.09 16.87
C GLY A 895 23.74 -5.13 15.78
N THR A 896 24.29 -4.72 14.64
CA THR A 896 24.78 -5.64 13.60
C THR A 896 25.95 -6.50 14.10
N ILE A 897 26.79 -5.95 14.98
CA ILE A 897 27.85 -6.65 15.70
C ILE A 897 27.54 -6.58 17.20
N VAL A 898 27.36 -7.74 17.83
CA VAL A 898 27.17 -7.84 19.28
C VAL A 898 28.49 -8.23 19.92
N LEU A 899 28.94 -7.41 20.85
CA LEU A 899 30.13 -7.61 21.67
C LEU A 899 29.67 -7.75 23.11
N SER A 900 29.99 -8.91 23.71
CA SER A 900 29.57 -9.28 25.07
C SER A 900 29.80 -8.16 26.07
N GLU A 901 30.95 -7.47 26.02
CA GLU A 901 31.37 -6.46 27.01
C GLU A 901 30.94 -5.02 26.68
N VAL A 902 30.23 -4.79 25.57
CA VAL A 902 29.97 -3.43 25.06
C VAL A 902 28.48 -3.17 24.88
N ASN A 903 27.77 -4.04 24.17
CA ASN A 903 26.40 -3.77 23.71
C ASN A 903 25.46 -4.98 23.82
N SER A 904 25.84 -5.98 24.61
CA SER A 904 25.00 -7.13 24.94
C SER A 904 23.93 -6.78 25.97
N VAL A 905 22.91 -7.64 26.11
CA VAL A 905 21.94 -7.53 27.21
C VAL A 905 22.64 -7.66 28.55
N SER A 906 23.62 -8.56 28.69
CA SER A 906 24.32 -8.75 29.97
C SER A 906 25.06 -7.50 30.45
N THR A 907 25.69 -6.77 29.53
CA THR A 907 26.43 -5.55 29.90
C THR A 907 25.50 -4.36 30.06
N MET A 908 24.56 -4.16 29.15
CA MET A 908 23.75 -2.94 29.10
C MET A 908 22.47 -3.02 29.94
N ARG A 909 22.00 -4.23 30.25
CA ARG A 909 20.76 -4.54 30.99
C ARG A 909 20.94 -5.73 31.96
N PRO A 910 21.98 -5.75 32.83
CA PRO A 910 22.25 -6.87 33.73
C PRO A 910 21.08 -7.21 34.66
N GLU A 911 20.25 -6.23 35.00
CA GLU A 911 19.07 -6.38 35.84
C GLU A 911 17.99 -7.30 35.23
N LEU A 912 18.04 -7.55 33.92
CA LEU A 912 17.07 -8.39 33.22
C LEU A 912 17.48 -9.86 33.12
N ILE A 913 18.75 -10.20 33.39
CA ILE A 913 19.30 -11.56 33.20
C ILE A 913 18.51 -12.60 34.01
N ALA A 914 18.10 -12.26 35.24
CA ALA A 914 17.34 -13.17 36.11
C ALA A 914 15.92 -13.49 35.62
N LEU A 915 15.42 -12.73 34.65
CA LEU A 915 14.12 -12.94 34.01
C LEU A 915 14.25 -13.60 32.63
N TRP A 916 15.47 -13.78 32.14
CA TRP A 916 15.73 -14.34 30.81
C TRP A 916 15.34 -15.81 30.77
N SER A 917 14.54 -16.19 29.77
CA SER A 917 14.13 -17.58 29.63
C SER A 917 15.26 -18.45 29.07
N ALA A 918 15.41 -19.65 29.63
CA ALA A 918 16.36 -20.66 29.15
C ALA A 918 16.01 -21.22 27.77
N GLU A 919 14.76 -21.03 27.32
CA GLU A 919 14.26 -21.48 26.01
C GLU A 919 14.68 -20.54 24.85
N ASN A 920 15.35 -19.42 25.13
CA ASN A 920 15.90 -18.58 24.08
C ASN A 920 17.11 -19.25 23.41
N GLU A 921 17.15 -19.20 22.07
CA GLU A 921 18.27 -19.74 21.28
C GLU A 921 19.60 -19.02 21.53
N MET A 922 19.57 -17.74 21.91
CA MET A 922 20.74 -16.90 22.18
C MET A 922 20.78 -16.51 23.65
N SER A 923 21.98 -16.52 24.22
CA SER A 923 22.20 -16.03 25.58
C SER A 923 22.08 -14.49 25.66
N PRO A 924 21.92 -13.93 26.88
CA PRO A 924 21.98 -12.48 27.08
C PRO A 924 23.29 -11.84 26.60
N ASP A 925 24.42 -12.55 26.68
CA ASP A 925 25.75 -12.06 26.26
C ASP A 925 25.86 -11.94 24.72
N GLU A 926 25.13 -12.78 24.00
CA GLU A 926 25.13 -12.84 22.53
C GLU A 926 24.00 -12.02 21.91
N THR A 927 23.13 -11.43 22.72
CA THR A 927 21.98 -10.66 22.25
C THR A 927 22.20 -9.17 22.39
N PHE A 928 21.96 -8.40 21.32
CA PHE A 928 22.01 -6.94 21.36
C PHE A 928 20.94 -6.36 22.31
N TYR A 929 21.34 -5.45 23.21
CA TYR A 929 20.47 -4.94 24.28
C TYR A 929 19.21 -4.21 23.80
N ASN A 930 19.21 -3.66 22.58
CA ASN A 930 18.08 -2.95 21.98
C ASN A 930 17.52 -3.67 20.75
N LYS A 931 17.65 -5.00 20.72
CA LYS A 931 17.05 -5.83 19.66
C LYS A 931 15.54 -5.61 19.62
N GLN A 932 15.05 -5.29 18.41
CA GLN A 932 13.64 -4.94 18.19
C GLN A 932 12.71 -6.15 18.13
N SER A 933 13.24 -7.35 17.87
CA SER A 933 12.45 -8.58 17.88
C SER A 933 12.25 -9.08 19.32
N PRO A 934 11.06 -9.61 19.68
CA PRO A 934 10.81 -10.16 21.01
C PRO A 934 11.73 -11.34 21.34
N VAL A 935 12.09 -11.45 22.62
CA VAL A 935 12.73 -12.63 23.24
C VAL A 935 11.81 -13.18 24.33
N LEU A 936 12.05 -14.42 24.76
CA LEU A 936 11.24 -15.08 25.79
C LEU A 936 11.71 -14.68 27.20
N TRP A 937 10.75 -14.39 28.06
CA TRP A 937 10.99 -14.04 29.46
C TRP A 937 10.21 -14.97 30.38
N ASP A 938 10.85 -15.37 31.46
CA ASP A 938 10.24 -16.17 32.51
C ASP A 938 9.77 -15.27 33.65
N CYS A 939 8.47 -15.30 33.93
CA CYS A 939 7.94 -14.58 35.06
C CYS A 939 8.25 -15.32 36.36
N GLN A 940 9.02 -14.73 37.26
CA GLN A 940 9.30 -15.34 38.58
C GLN A 940 8.06 -15.44 39.49
N LYS A 941 7.00 -14.65 39.24
CA LYS A 941 5.79 -14.62 40.08
C LYS A 941 4.74 -15.64 39.64
N CYS A 942 4.45 -15.71 38.34
CA CYS A 942 3.45 -16.64 37.80
C CYS A 942 4.05 -17.88 37.14
N HIS A 943 5.38 -17.95 37.04
CA HIS A 943 6.13 -19.01 36.34
C HIS A 943 5.72 -19.20 34.88
N GLY A 944 5.06 -18.19 34.29
CA GLY A 944 4.66 -18.18 32.90
C GLY A 944 5.74 -17.60 32.01
N MET A 945 5.98 -18.25 30.88
CA MET A 945 6.88 -17.79 29.82
C MET A 945 6.13 -16.94 28.79
N TYR A 946 6.69 -15.81 28.37
CA TYR A 946 6.06 -14.93 27.38
C TYR A 946 7.07 -14.16 26.52
N PRO A 947 6.74 -13.85 25.25
CA PRO A 947 7.59 -13.04 24.39
C PRO A 947 7.41 -11.54 24.65
N MET A 948 8.51 -10.80 24.78
CA MET A 948 8.52 -9.33 24.86
C MET A 948 9.86 -8.76 24.36
N LYS A 949 9.87 -7.51 23.86
CA LYS A 949 11.11 -6.83 23.46
C LYS A 949 11.95 -6.47 24.68
N ILE A 950 13.27 -6.47 24.53
CA ILE A 950 14.18 -6.09 25.62
C ILE A 950 14.02 -4.61 26.01
N SER A 951 13.71 -3.73 25.05
CA SER A 951 13.47 -2.30 25.31
C SER A 951 12.29 -2.03 26.23
N ASP A 952 11.26 -2.89 26.15
CA ASP A 952 9.99 -2.72 26.83
C ASP A 952 9.97 -3.47 28.18
N LYS A 953 10.94 -4.37 28.39
CA LYS A 953 11.03 -5.22 29.56
C LYS A 953 11.36 -4.41 30.82
N LYS A 954 10.54 -4.56 31.85
CA LYS A 954 10.77 -3.96 33.17
C LYS A 954 11.42 -4.95 34.14
N PRO A 955 12.40 -4.51 34.96
CA PRO A 955 13.07 -5.38 35.93
C PRO A 955 12.15 -5.86 37.06
N ASP A 956 11.12 -5.06 37.41
CA ASP A 956 10.12 -5.39 38.43
C ASP A 956 9.03 -6.36 37.93
N ASN A 957 9.08 -6.73 36.65
CA ASN A 957 8.16 -7.65 36.00
C ASN A 957 6.68 -7.21 36.00
N THR A 958 6.41 -5.90 36.19
CA THR A 958 5.05 -5.31 36.15
C THR A 958 4.41 -5.34 34.76
N ASP A 959 5.22 -5.58 33.75
CA ASP A 959 4.91 -5.78 32.34
C ASP A 959 4.54 -7.23 31.98
N CYS A 960 4.61 -8.16 32.93
CA CYS A 960 4.21 -9.55 32.68
C CYS A 960 2.71 -9.63 32.30
N PRO A 961 2.37 -10.11 31.08
CA PRO A 961 1.01 -10.11 30.56
C PRO A 961 0.07 -11.06 31.33
N TYR A 962 0.62 -12.02 32.06
CA TYR A 962 -0.16 -12.90 32.93
C TYR A 962 -0.43 -12.24 34.29
N CYS A 963 0.58 -11.61 34.90
CA CYS A 963 0.43 -10.96 36.20
C CYS A 963 -0.45 -9.70 36.16
N ASN A 964 -0.53 -9.01 35.02
CA ASN A 964 -1.39 -7.84 34.83
C ASN A 964 -2.79 -8.18 34.26
N ASN A 965 -3.10 -9.48 34.07
CA ASN A 965 -4.37 -9.97 33.50
C ASN A 965 -4.67 -9.52 32.05
N GLU A 966 -3.64 -9.29 31.23
CA GLU A 966 -3.81 -9.07 29.78
C GLU A 966 -3.91 -10.39 28.99
N LYS A 967 -3.21 -11.43 29.44
CA LYS A 967 -3.24 -12.79 28.89
C LYS A 967 -3.60 -13.82 29.95
N LEU A 968 -4.33 -14.84 29.51
CA LEU A 968 -4.70 -16.00 30.33
C LEU A 968 -3.48 -16.92 30.53
N LEU A 969 -3.23 -17.27 31.78
CA LEU A 969 -2.36 -18.36 32.21
C LEU A 969 -3.19 -19.32 33.06
N PRO A 970 -3.53 -20.52 32.55
CA PRO A 970 -4.31 -21.50 33.28
C PRO A 970 -3.69 -21.83 34.65
N ALA A 971 -4.54 -22.03 35.65
CA ALA A 971 -4.17 -22.29 37.05
C ALA A 971 -3.44 -21.15 37.78
N PHE A 972 -3.40 -19.94 37.19
CA PHE A 972 -2.84 -18.75 37.82
C PHE A 972 -3.84 -17.59 37.88
N ASN A 973 -4.28 -17.10 36.71
CA ASN A 973 -5.16 -15.93 36.62
C ASN A 973 -6.50 -16.21 35.90
N ASP A 974 -6.79 -17.48 35.64
CA ASP A 974 -8.10 -17.89 35.13
C ASP A 974 -9.22 -17.64 36.15
N LEU A 975 -10.45 -17.50 35.67
CA LEU A 975 -11.61 -17.15 36.49
C LEU A 975 -11.87 -18.18 37.58
N ARG A 976 -11.65 -19.48 37.31
CA ARG A 976 -11.84 -20.55 38.31
C ARG A 976 -10.85 -20.43 39.46
N THR A 977 -9.59 -20.19 39.14
CA THR A 977 -8.51 -20.10 40.14
C THR A 977 -8.56 -18.79 40.92
N ALA A 978 -8.66 -17.66 40.22
CA ALA A 978 -8.52 -16.34 40.84
C ALA A 978 -9.83 -15.81 41.47
N TYR A 979 -11.00 -16.29 41.03
CA TYR A 979 -12.32 -15.80 41.46
C TYR A 979 -13.29 -16.94 41.74
N LEU A 980 -12.90 -17.83 42.66
CA LEU A 980 -13.60 -19.07 42.96
C LEU A 980 -15.11 -18.89 43.25
N GLU A 981 -15.48 -17.88 44.03
CA GLU A 981 -16.88 -17.62 44.38
C GLU A 981 -17.72 -17.20 43.18
N LEU A 982 -17.15 -16.39 42.27
CA LEU A 982 -17.83 -16.01 41.04
C LEU A 982 -17.93 -17.22 40.09
N ALA A 983 -16.87 -18.02 39.99
CA ALA A 983 -16.88 -19.26 39.21
C ALA A 983 -17.87 -20.31 39.74
N ALA A 984 -18.28 -20.24 41.01
CA ALA A 984 -19.34 -21.08 41.57
C ALA A 984 -20.74 -20.69 41.09
N GLU A 985 -20.95 -19.44 40.67
CA GLU A 985 -22.20 -18.98 40.02
C GLU A 985 -22.23 -19.32 38.51
N TRP A 986 -21.19 -19.95 37.97
CA TRP A 986 -21.14 -20.36 36.56
C TRP A 986 -22.12 -21.51 36.30
N SER A 987 -22.97 -21.36 35.29
CA SER A 987 -23.91 -22.43 34.93
C SER A 987 -23.18 -23.63 34.29
N GLU A 988 -23.61 -24.85 34.63
CA GLU A 988 -23.15 -26.10 34.01
C GLU A 988 -23.58 -26.24 32.55
N ASN A 989 -24.56 -25.44 32.11
CA ASN A 989 -25.05 -25.43 30.73
C ASN A 989 -24.16 -24.61 29.77
N ASN A 990 -23.11 -23.96 30.28
CA ASN A 990 -22.10 -23.35 29.40
C ASN A 990 -21.27 -24.45 28.71
N PRO A 991 -20.98 -24.31 27.42
CA PRO A 991 -20.11 -25.25 26.70
C PRO A 991 -18.64 -25.15 27.14
N ASP A 992 -18.24 -24.00 27.68
CA ASP A 992 -16.86 -23.67 28.04
C ASP A 992 -16.66 -23.61 29.56
N SER A 993 -15.42 -23.86 30.02
CA SER A 993 -15.07 -23.84 31.43
C SER A 993 -14.74 -22.42 31.90
N PRO A 994 -15.02 -22.05 33.17
CA PRO A 994 -14.50 -20.82 33.76
C PRO A 994 -12.97 -20.70 33.68
N SER A 995 -12.25 -21.83 33.64
CA SER A 995 -10.77 -21.82 33.51
C SER A 995 -10.27 -21.32 32.16
N ASP A 996 -11.15 -21.19 31.17
CA ASP A 996 -10.81 -20.71 29.83
C ASP A 996 -10.88 -19.19 29.71
N TYR A 997 -11.26 -18.49 30.78
CA TYR A 997 -11.53 -17.06 30.75
C TYR A 997 -10.82 -16.28 31.86
N LEU A 998 -10.40 -15.06 31.54
CA LEU A 998 -10.00 -14.03 32.51
C LEU A 998 -11.23 -13.33 33.08
N ARG A 999 -11.12 -12.80 34.30
CA ARG A 999 -12.17 -11.95 34.92
C ARG A 999 -12.50 -10.71 34.09
N THR A 1000 -11.56 -10.19 33.32
CA THR A 1000 -11.74 -9.02 32.44
C THR A 1000 -12.41 -9.34 31.10
N SER A 1001 -12.72 -10.62 30.84
CA SER A 1001 -13.30 -11.07 29.57
C SER A 1001 -14.66 -10.42 29.29
N ALA A 1002 -14.83 -9.89 28.09
CA ALA A 1002 -16.11 -9.39 27.59
C ALA A 1002 -17.09 -10.49 27.20
N HIS A 1003 -16.68 -11.76 27.26
CA HIS A 1003 -17.50 -12.92 26.90
C HIS A 1003 -18.76 -12.99 27.75
N THR A 1004 -19.89 -13.34 27.13
CA THR A 1004 -21.18 -13.52 27.82
C THR A 1004 -21.36 -14.98 28.16
N ALA A 1005 -21.37 -15.30 29.45
CA ALA A 1005 -21.61 -16.64 29.96
C ALA A 1005 -23.02 -16.73 30.57
N LEU A 1006 -23.53 -17.95 30.71
CA LEU A 1006 -24.71 -18.26 31.52
C LEU A 1006 -24.30 -18.39 32.99
N TRP A 1007 -25.12 -17.85 33.87
CA TRP A 1007 -24.87 -17.86 35.30
C TRP A 1007 -26.10 -18.38 36.03
N ALA A 1008 -25.87 -19.25 37.01
CA ALA A 1008 -26.89 -19.75 37.90
C ALA A 1008 -27.00 -18.79 39.10
N CYS A 1009 -28.13 -18.09 39.23
CA CYS A 1009 -28.34 -17.21 40.37
C CYS A 1009 -28.46 -18.02 41.67
N PRO A 1010 -27.66 -17.76 42.72
CA PRO A 1010 -27.74 -18.52 43.97
C PRO A 1010 -29.04 -18.28 44.76
N THR A 1011 -29.79 -17.20 44.45
CA THR A 1011 -31.02 -16.82 45.17
C THR A 1011 -32.28 -17.39 44.51
N CYS A 1012 -32.46 -17.18 43.21
CA CYS A 1012 -33.66 -17.63 42.48
C CYS A 1012 -33.44 -18.94 41.72
N TYR A 1013 -32.21 -19.45 41.67
CA TYR A 1013 -31.79 -20.63 40.90
C TYR A 1013 -32.07 -20.55 39.39
N GLY A 1014 -32.52 -19.38 38.90
CA GLY A 1014 -32.71 -19.12 37.49
C GLY A 1014 -31.41 -18.82 36.77
N GLU A 1015 -31.30 -19.30 35.53
CA GLU A 1015 -30.14 -19.06 34.67
C GLU A 1015 -30.30 -17.78 33.85
N TYR A 1016 -29.24 -16.98 33.78
CA TYR A 1016 -29.23 -15.73 33.04
C TYR A 1016 -27.88 -15.46 32.38
N ALA A 1017 -27.94 -14.79 31.23
CA ALA A 1017 -26.75 -14.40 30.47
C ALA A 1017 -26.21 -13.05 30.98
N ALA A 1018 -24.91 -13.00 31.27
CA ALA A 1018 -24.20 -11.76 31.61
C ALA A 1018 -22.72 -11.84 31.20
N ARG A 1019 -22.11 -10.69 30.93
CA ARG A 1019 -20.68 -10.62 30.59
C ARG A 1019 -19.82 -10.85 31.82
N ILE A 1020 -18.75 -11.63 31.68
CA ILE A 1020 -17.82 -11.94 32.78
C ILE A 1020 -17.23 -10.66 33.38
N CYS A 1021 -16.84 -9.70 32.54
CA CYS A 1021 -16.29 -8.42 32.98
C CYS A 1021 -17.25 -7.59 33.84
N ASP A 1022 -18.56 -7.72 33.62
CA ASP A 1022 -19.59 -6.90 34.25
C ASP A 1022 -20.13 -7.53 35.56
N ARG A 1023 -19.60 -8.71 35.96
CA ARG A 1023 -20.14 -9.52 37.06
C ARG A 1023 -19.28 -9.54 38.31
N THR A 1024 -19.88 -9.33 39.47
CA THR A 1024 -19.26 -9.54 40.79
C THR A 1024 -20.19 -10.34 41.68
N VAL A 1025 -19.65 -11.10 42.63
CA VAL A 1025 -20.47 -11.87 43.58
C VAL A 1025 -21.42 -10.93 44.32
N GLY A 1026 -22.71 -11.27 44.35
CA GLY A 1026 -23.75 -10.49 45.01
C GLY A 1026 -24.21 -9.22 44.26
N ASP A 1027 -23.87 -9.07 42.97
CA ASP A 1027 -24.40 -7.98 42.14
C ASP A 1027 -25.91 -8.08 41.83
N ASP A 1028 -26.46 -7.04 41.23
CA ASP A 1028 -27.86 -6.96 40.80
C ASP A 1028 -28.07 -7.41 39.34
N ALA A 1029 -27.15 -8.20 38.79
CA ALA A 1029 -27.20 -8.58 37.38
C ALA A 1029 -28.34 -9.55 37.06
N CYS A 1030 -28.75 -10.38 38.04
CA CYS A 1030 -29.82 -11.36 37.86
C CYS A 1030 -31.16 -10.68 37.49
N PRO A 1031 -31.67 -10.88 36.25
CA PRO A 1031 -32.85 -10.19 35.77
C PRO A 1031 -34.15 -10.64 36.46
N TYR A 1032 -34.16 -11.83 37.07
CA TYR A 1032 -35.29 -12.37 37.80
C TYR A 1032 -35.40 -11.73 39.20
N CYS A 1033 -34.30 -11.72 39.96
CA CYS A 1033 -34.26 -11.10 41.30
C CYS A 1033 -34.56 -9.60 41.27
N ARG A 1034 -34.20 -8.89 40.20
CA ARG A 1034 -34.52 -7.46 40.01
C ARG A 1034 -35.86 -7.17 39.33
N HIS A 1035 -36.71 -8.18 39.14
CA HIS A 1035 -38.03 -8.04 38.50
C HIS A 1035 -37.99 -7.35 37.12
N LYS A 1036 -37.01 -7.72 36.28
CA LYS A 1036 -36.93 -7.28 34.88
C LYS A 1036 -37.31 -8.39 33.89
N LYS A 1037 -37.23 -9.65 34.32
CA LYS A 1037 -37.66 -10.83 33.56
C LYS A 1037 -38.47 -11.75 34.46
N VAL A 1038 -39.48 -12.41 33.88
CA VAL A 1038 -40.33 -13.37 34.58
C VAL A 1038 -39.59 -14.70 34.73
N LEU A 1039 -39.68 -15.28 35.92
CA LEU A 1039 -39.32 -16.63 36.29
C LEU A 1039 -40.53 -17.25 36.98
N ALA A 1040 -41.18 -18.18 36.29
CA ALA A 1040 -42.37 -18.87 36.79
C ALA A 1040 -42.07 -19.56 38.13
N GLY A 1041 -42.99 -19.44 39.08
CA GLY A 1041 -42.86 -19.95 40.45
C GLY A 1041 -42.03 -19.06 41.38
N PHE A 1042 -41.43 -17.97 40.88
CA PHE A 1042 -40.58 -17.08 41.69
C PHE A 1042 -41.10 -15.65 41.73
N ASN A 1043 -41.20 -14.98 40.57
CA ASN A 1043 -41.56 -13.56 40.51
C ASN A 1043 -42.72 -13.24 39.56
N ASP A 1044 -43.38 -14.25 39.01
CA ASP A 1044 -44.56 -14.09 38.16
C ASP A 1044 -45.79 -13.63 38.95
N LEU A 1045 -46.75 -13.02 38.25
CA LEU A 1045 -47.94 -12.43 38.84
C LEU A 1045 -48.80 -13.48 39.55
N ALA A 1046 -48.94 -14.68 38.99
CA ALA A 1046 -49.76 -15.71 39.61
C ALA A 1046 -49.15 -16.23 40.92
N SER A 1047 -47.83 -16.39 40.98
CA SER A 1047 -47.13 -16.85 42.18
C SER A 1047 -47.09 -15.79 43.28
N VAL A 1048 -46.88 -14.51 42.93
CA VAL A 1048 -46.70 -13.43 43.92
C VAL A 1048 -48.01 -12.75 44.29
N TYR A 1049 -48.99 -12.69 43.37
CA TYR A 1049 -50.29 -12.02 43.56
C TYR A 1049 -51.46 -12.91 43.10
N PRO A 1050 -51.70 -14.05 43.75
CA PRO A 1050 -52.71 -15.02 43.33
C PRO A 1050 -54.14 -14.46 43.34
N GLU A 1051 -54.46 -13.56 44.27
CA GLU A 1051 -55.78 -12.92 44.35
C GLU A 1051 -56.04 -12.00 43.16
N LEU A 1052 -55.03 -11.24 42.72
CA LEU A 1052 -55.15 -10.42 41.53
C LEU A 1052 -55.20 -11.29 40.27
N ALA A 1053 -54.42 -12.37 40.22
CA ALA A 1053 -54.50 -13.35 39.12
C ALA A 1053 -55.86 -14.05 39.03
N ALA A 1054 -56.64 -14.13 40.13
CA ALA A 1054 -58.00 -14.66 40.11
C ALA A 1054 -59.01 -13.72 39.41
N GLU A 1055 -58.71 -12.41 39.34
CA GLU A 1055 -59.50 -11.44 38.56
C GLU A 1055 -59.13 -11.44 37.06
N TRP A 1056 -58.13 -12.25 36.65
CA TRP A 1056 -57.71 -12.37 35.26
C TRP A 1056 -58.82 -13.02 34.43
N SER A 1057 -59.19 -12.40 33.31
CA SER A 1057 -60.19 -12.99 32.42
C SER A 1057 -59.62 -14.21 31.68
N GLU A 1058 -60.45 -15.26 31.53
CA GLU A 1058 -60.17 -16.44 30.71
C GLU A 1058 -60.05 -16.11 29.21
N ASN A 1059 -60.54 -14.95 28.79
CA ASN A 1059 -60.47 -14.48 27.40
C ASN A 1059 -59.11 -13.85 27.04
N ASN A 1060 -58.19 -13.72 28.00
CA ASN A 1060 -56.81 -13.34 27.67
C ASN A 1060 -56.10 -14.51 26.96
N PRO A 1061 -55.30 -14.24 25.92
CA PRO A 1061 -54.53 -15.27 25.23
C PRO A 1061 -53.35 -15.81 26.06
N ASP A 1062 -52.87 -15.03 27.02
CA ASP A 1062 -51.68 -15.30 27.83
C ASP A 1062 -52.05 -15.59 29.29
N SER A 1063 -51.19 -16.36 29.98
CA SER A 1063 -51.36 -16.69 31.39
C SER A 1063 -50.89 -15.55 32.29
N PRO A 1064 -51.50 -15.33 33.47
CA PRO A 1064 -50.95 -14.41 34.46
C PRO A 1064 -49.52 -14.79 34.87
N SER A 1065 -49.12 -16.06 34.80
CA SER A 1065 -47.74 -16.50 35.06
C SER A 1065 -46.70 -15.99 34.05
N ASP A 1066 -47.13 -15.44 32.92
CA ASP A 1066 -46.23 -14.87 31.90
C ASP A 1066 -45.85 -13.41 32.20
N TYR A 1067 -46.40 -12.82 33.26
CA TYR A 1067 -46.26 -11.41 33.55
C TYR A 1067 -45.71 -11.13 34.95
N LEU A 1068 -44.95 -10.04 35.07
CA LEU A 1068 -44.62 -9.45 36.38
C LEU A 1068 -45.76 -8.52 36.82
N ARG A 1069 -45.93 -8.34 38.14
CA ARG A 1069 -46.85 -7.33 38.68
C ARG A 1069 -46.56 -5.93 38.16
N THR A 1070 -45.31 -5.57 37.90
CA THR A 1070 -44.91 -4.26 37.38
C THR A 1070 -45.14 -4.08 35.87
N SER A 1071 -45.70 -5.08 35.19
CA SER A 1071 -45.91 -5.05 33.74
C SER A 1071 -46.85 -3.91 33.32
N ALA A 1072 -46.39 -3.09 32.37
CA ALA A 1072 -47.20 -2.02 31.79
C ALA A 1072 -48.25 -2.51 30.77
N ARG A 1073 -48.27 -3.83 30.48
CA ARG A 1073 -49.19 -4.46 29.54
C ARG A 1073 -50.63 -4.33 30.03
N THR A 1074 -51.55 -4.20 29.08
CA THR A 1074 -53.00 -4.18 29.34
C THR A 1074 -53.50 -5.61 29.25
N ALA A 1075 -54.29 -6.03 30.23
CA ALA A 1075 -54.96 -7.33 30.26
C ALA A 1075 -56.47 -7.10 30.42
N LEU A 1076 -57.26 -8.10 30.03
CA LEU A 1076 -58.69 -8.17 30.34
C LEU A 1076 -58.88 -8.71 31.76
N TRP A 1077 -59.78 -8.10 32.51
CA TRP A 1077 -60.08 -8.48 33.87
C TRP A 1077 -61.57 -8.69 34.03
N SER A 1078 -61.93 -9.70 34.81
CA SER A 1078 -63.31 -9.96 35.19
C SER A 1078 -63.58 -9.26 36.53
N CYS A 1079 -64.48 -8.27 36.54
CA CYS A 1079 -64.84 -7.59 37.77
C CYS A 1079 -65.58 -8.55 38.72
N PRO A 1080 -65.13 -8.76 39.97
CA PRO A 1080 -65.82 -9.66 40.90
C PRO A 1080 -67.21 -9.14 41.32
N THR A 1081 -67.47 -7.83 41.20
CA THR A 1081 -68.75 -7.22 41.62
C THR A 1081 -69.82 -7.24 40.54
N CYS A 1082 -69.49 -6.76 39.33
CA CYS A 1082 -70.47 -6.64 38.24
C CYS A 1082 -70.34 -7.74 37.18
N HIS A 1083 -69.33 -8.62 37.31
CA HIS A 1083 -68.99 -9.69 36.36
C HIS A 1083 -68.75 -9.21 34.92
N GLY A 1084 -68.56 -7.90 34.75
CA GLY A 1084 -68.25 -7.29 33.46
C GLY A 1084 -66.75 -7.34 33.20
N GLU A 1085 -66.39 -7.65 31.96
CA GLU A 1085 -64.99 -7.66 31.53
C GLU A 1085 -64.52 -6.27 31.13
N TYR A 1086 -63.34 -5.88 31.59
CA TYR A 1086 -62.75 -4.59 31.29
C TYR A 1086 -61.23 -4.65 31.14
N GLU A 1087 -60.70 -3.75 30.32
CA GLU A 1087 -59.27 -3.62 30.07
C GLU A 1087 -58.63 -2.70 31.11
N ALA A 1088 -57.52 -3.15 31.71
CA ALA A 1088 -56.68 -2.33 32.57
C ALA A 1088 -55.23 -2.81 32.53
N ARG A 1089 -54.27 -1.90 32.79
CA ARG A 1089 -52.84 -2.24 32.85
C ARG A 1089 -52.53 -3.02 34.11
N ILE A 1090 -51.75 -4.09 33.99
CA ILE A 1090 -51.35 -4.96 35.12
C ILE A 1090 -50.67 -4.14 36.22
N CYS A 1091 -49.80 -3.19 35.84
CA CYS A 1091 -49.10 -2.33 36.79
C CYS A 1091 -50.04 -1.43 37.62
N ASP A 1092 -51.18 -1.04 37.05
CA ASP A 1092 -52.11 -0.06 37.63
C ASP A 1092 -53.18 -0.75 38.50
N ARG A 1093 -53.23 -2.10 38.51
CA ARG A 1093 -54.29 -2.88 39.15
C ARG A 1093 -53.94 -3.40 40.54
N THR A 1094 -54.82 -3.21 41.50
CA THR A 1094 -54.79 -3.92 42.78
C THR A 1094 -56.13 -4.60 43.02
N VAL A 1095 -56.16 -5.62 43.88
CA VAL A 1095 -57.41 -6.22 44.35
C VAL A 1095 -58.28 -5.12 44.97
N ASP A 1096 -59.59 -5.17 44.71
CA ASP A 1096 -60.60 -4.21 45.18
C ASP A 1096 -60.38 -2.74 44.73
N ASP A 1097 -59.62 -2.52 43.66
CA ASP A 1097 -59.54 -1.17 43.09
C ASP A 1097 -60.82 -0.78 42.34
N ASP A 1098 -60.97 0.52 42.13
CA ASP A 1098 -62.10 1.04 41.37
C ASP A 1098 -61.85 1.02 39.84
N SER A 1099 -60.96 0.18 39.32
CA SER A 1099 -60.59 0.25 37.89
C SER A 1099 -61.75 -0.16 36.96
N CYS A 1100 -62.74 -0.90 37.47
CA CYS A 1100 -63.91 -1.31 36.71
C CYS A 1100 -64.76 -0.10 36.24
N PRO A 1101 -64.86 0.17 34.93
CA PRO A 1101 -65.60 1.33 34.40
C PRO A 1101 -67.12 1.19 34.53
N TYR A 1102 -67.63 -0.04 34.69
CA TYR A 1102 -69.06 -0.31 34.91
C TYR A 1102 -69.47 0.07 36.33
N CYS A 1103 -68.76 -0.44 37.35
CA CYS A 1103 -68.98 -0.07 38.75
C CYS A 1103 -68.83 1.44 38.98
N ARG A 1104 -67.91 2.10 38.25
CA ARG A 1104 -67.69 3.55 38.30
C ARG A 1104 -68.68 4.40 37.52
N GLN A 1105 -69.73 3.82 36.91
CA GLN A 1105 -70.71 4.59 36.12
C GLN A 1105 -70.06 5.39 34.98
N LYS A 1106 -68.99 4.86 34.37
CA LYS A 1106 -68.31 5.46 33.21
C LYS A 1106 -68.64 4.76 31.90
N LYS A 1107 -69.04 3.49 31.97
CA LYS A 1107 -69.45 2.67 30.81
C LYS A 1107 -70.71 1.90 31.16
N VAL A 1108 -71.62 1.78 30.20
CA VAL A 1108 -72.87 1.04 30.37
C VAL A 1108 -72.60 -0.47 30.32
N LEU A 1109 -73.20 -1.19 31.27
CA LEU A 1109 -73.35 -2.62 31.33
C LEU A 1109 -74.84 -2.90 31.48
N ALA A 1110 -75.45 -3.42 30.41
CA ALA A 1110 -76.87 -3.71 30.38
C ALA A 1110 -77.26 -4.71 31.47
N GLY A 1111 -78.37 -4.45 32.16
CA GLY A 1111 -78.83 -5.23 33.32
C GLY A 1111 -78.16 -4.85 34.65
N PHE A 1112 -77.17 -3.96 34.64
CA PHE A 1112 -76.44 -3.56 35.86
C PHE A 1112 -76.56 -2.06 36.14
N ASN A 1113 -76.11 -1.20 35.22
CA ASN A 1113 -76.02 0.24 35.46
C ASN A 1113 -76.67 1.11 34.38
N ASP A 1114 -77.35 0.49 33.42
CA ASP A 1114 -78.11 1.21 32.41
C ASP A 1114 -79.39 1.86 32.97
N LEU A 1115 -79.94 2.84 32.25
CA LEU A 1115 -81.10 3.62 32.65
C LEU A 1115 -82.33 2.74 32.85
N ALA A 1116 -82.54 1.72 32.01
CA ALA A 1116 -83.70 0.85 32.14
C ALA A 1116 -83.63 -0.01 33.42
N SER A 1117 -82.43 -0.39 33.84
CA SER A 1117 -82.22 -1.14 35.10
C SER A 1117 -82.24 -0.25 36.34
N VAL A 1118 -81.67 0.96 36.26
CA VAL A 1118 -81.47 1.84 37.43
C VAL A 1118 -82.67 2.76 37.69
N ASP A 1119 -83.40 3.18 36.66
CA ASP A 1119 -84.54 4.10 36.76
C ASP A 1119 -85.64 3.71 35.74
N SER A 1120 -86.31 2.60 36.03
CA SER A 1120 -87.32 2.00 35.15
C SER A 1120 -88.56 2.87 34.97
N GLU A 1121 -88.92 3.67 35.99
CA GLU A 1121 -90.02 4.64 35.91
C GLU A 1121 -89.68 5.75 34.92
N LEU A 1122 -88.48 6.33 35.00
CA LEU A 1122 -88.06 7.34 34.03
C LEU A 1122 -87.93 6.74 32.62
N ALA A 1123 -87.38 5.54 32.50
CA ALA A 1123 -87.29 4.83 31.22
C ALA A 1123 -88.67 4.59 30.58
N SER A 1124 -89.76 4.54 31.37
CA SER A 1124 -91.13 4.42 30.84
C SER A 1124 -91.64 5.68 30.15
N GLU A 1125 -91.07 6.86 30.46
CA GLU A 1125 -91.36 8.13 29.78
C GLU A 1125 -90.55 8.31 28.48
N TRP A 1126 -89.64 7.37 28.16
CA TRP A 1126 -88.84 7.38 26.93
C TRP A 1126 -89.74 7.22 25.71
N SER A 1127 -89.65 8.13 24.74
CA SER A 1127 -90.47 8.02 23.53
C SER A 1127 -90.02 6.83 22.67
N LEU A 1128 -91.00 6.10 22.11
CA LEU A 1128 -90.77 5.05 21.10
C LEU A 1128 -90.24 5.62 19.77
N ALA A 1129 -90.27 6.94 19.58
CA ALA A 1129 -89.71 7.61 18.42
C ALA A 1129 -88.17 7.77 18.50
N ASN A 1130 -87.56 7.52 19.65
CA ASN A 1130 -86.10 7.49 19.74
C ASN A 1130 -85.53 6.28 18.98
N PRO A 1131 -84.42 6.45 18.23
CA PRO A 1131 -83.74 5.32 17.58
C PRO A 1131 -83.03 4.40 18.59
N ASP A 1132 -82.64 4.94 19.74
CA ASP A 1132 -81.83 4.27 20.75
C ASP A 1132 -82.67 3.83 21.96
N LYS A 1133 -82.25 2.75 22.64
CA LYS A 1133 -82.96 2.22 23.80
C LYS A 1133 -82.46 2.85 25.11
N PRO A 1134 -83.32 2.97 26.14
CA PRO A 1134 -82.88 3.44 27.45
C PRO A 1134 -81.77 2.54 28.06
N SER A 1135 -81.76 1.25 27.75
CA SER A 1135 -80.72 0.30 28.20
C SER A 1135 -79.30 0.59 27.67
N GLU A 1136 -79.14 1.54 26.75
CA GLU A 1136 -77.87 1.94 26.17
C GLU A 1136 -77.25 3.18 26.84
N TYR A 1137 -77.96 3.77 27.80
CA TYR A 1137 -77.53 5.00 28.48
C TYR A 1137 -77.42 4.81 29.98
N LEU A 1138 -76.49 5.53 30.60
CA LEU A 1138 -76.46 5.68 32.06
C LEU A 1138 -77.50 6.72 32.50
N ARG A 1139 -77.96 6.63 33.75
CA ARG A 1139 -78.85 7.63 34.35
C ARG A 1139 -78.27 9.06 34.35
N THR A 1140 -76.94 9.16 34.39
CA THR A 1140 -76.17 10.41 34.38
C THR A 1140 -75.83 10.90 32.97
N SER A 1141 -76.34 10.25 31.92
CA SER A 1141 -76.02 10.59 30.53
C SER A 1141 -76.49 12.02 30.18
N PRO A 1142 -75.64 12.88 29.60
CA PRO A 1142 -76.06 14.17 29.07
C PRO A 1142 -76.75 14.05 27.70
N HIS A 1143 -77.02 12.84 27.21
CA HIS A 1143 -77.69 12.61 25.94
C HIS A 1143 -79.11 13.18 25.95
N LYS A 1144 -79.48 13.91 24.89
CA LYS A 1144 -80.83 14.41 24.70
C LYS A 1144 -81.69 13.35 24.03
N ALA A 1145 -82.72 12.89 24.74
CA ALA A 1145 -83.71 11.98 24.22
C ALA A 1145 -85.05 12.69 24.04
N LEU A 1146 -85.90 12.13 23.18
CA LEU A 1146 -87.32 12.47 23.12
C LEU A 1146 -88.08 11.75 24.23
N TRP A 1147 -89.03 12.46 24.85
CA TRP A 1147 -89.81 11.93 25.95
C TRP A 1147 -91.27 12.20 25.75
N ALA A 1148 -92.10 11.23 26.10
CA ALA A 1148 -93.55 11.36 26.08
C ALA A 1148 -94.01 11.88 27.45
N CYS A 1149 -94.55 13.10 27.51
CA CYS A 1149 -95.06 13.64 28.77
C CYS A 1149 -96.29 12.82 29.23
N PRO A 1150 -96.33 12.27 30.46
CA PRO A 1150 -97.48 11.51 30.93
C PRO A 1150 -98.75 12.36 31.11
N THR A 1151 -98.60 13.69 31.31
CA THR A 1151 -99.73 14.60 31.58
C THR A 1151 -100.38 15.16 30.31
N CYS A 1152 -99.59 15.66 29.36
CA CYS A 1152 -100.12 16.28 28.14
C CYS A 1152 -99.98 15.39 26.90
N HIS A 1153 -99.33 14.22 27.03
CA HIS A 1153 -99.01 13.28 25.95
C HIS A 1153 -98.23 13.89 24.77
N GLY A 1154 -97.67 15.08 24.96
CA GLY A 1154 -96.83 15.76 23.99
C GLY A 1154 -95.39 15.28 24.10
N GLU A 1155 -94.72 15.12 22.95
CA GLU A 1155 -93.31 14.75 22.88
C GLU A 1155 -92.40 15.98 22.98
N TYR A 1156 -91.37 15.87 23.82
CA TYR A 1156 -90.38 16.93 24.01
C TYR A 1156 -88.98 16.37 24.22
N GLU A 1157 -87.97 17.16 23.84
CA GLU A 1157 -86.57 16.80 23.97
C GLU A 1157 -86.01 17.29 25.32
N ALA A 1158 -85.28 16.41 26.03
CA ALA A 1158 -84.56 16.75 27.26
C ALA A 1158 -83.38 15.78 27.50
N CYS A 1159 -82.35 16.23 28.21
CA CYS A 1159 -81.21 15.39 28.58
C CYS A 1159 -81.60 14.32 29.61
N VAL A 1160 -81.09 13.08 29.50
CA VAL A 1160 -81.34 11.99 30.48
C VAL A 1160 -80.96 12.42 31.90
N CYS A 1161 -79.81 13.06 32.08
CA CYS A 1161 -79.33 13.52 33.38
C CYS A 1161 -80.21 14.62 34.03
N ASP A 1162 -80.92 15.41 33.23
CA ASP A 1162 -81.70 16.55 33.72
C ASP A 1162 -83.15 16.16 34.06
N ARG A 1163 -83.56 14.96 33.66
CA ARG A 1163 -84.93 14.47 33.81
C ARG A 1163 -85.14 13.72 35.10
N PHE A 1164 -86.33 13.86 35.68
CA PHE A 1164 -86.84 13.08 36.80
C PHE A 1164 -88.33 12.80 36.56
N VAL A 1165 -88.84 11.70 37.10
CA VAL A 1165 -90.28 11.39 37.03
C VAL A 1165 -91.06 12.56 37.67
N ASN A 1166 -92.10 13.03 36.99
CA ASN A 1166 -92.94 14.19 37.39
C ASN A 1166 -92.23 15.57 37.43
N ASP A 1167 -91.12 15.76 36.71
CA ASP A 1167 -90.53 17.08 36.59
C ASP A 1167 -91.40 18.09 35.79
N CYS A 1168 -91.13 19.38 35.96
CA CYS A 1168 -91.84 20.47 35.27
C CYS A 1168 -91.12 20.93 33.98
N ILE A 1169 -90.30 20.05 33.37
CA ILE A 1169 -89.48 20.39 32.20
C ILE A 1169 -90.31 20.38 30.92
N CYS A 1170 -91.39 19.59 30.87
CA CYS A 1170 -92.30 19.56 29.72
C CYS A 1170 -92.73 20.98 29.31
N PRO A 1171 -92.33 21.47 28.12
CA PRO A 1171 -92.56 22.86 27.71
C PRO A 1171 -94.04 23.15 27.44
N TYR A 1172 -94.86 22.12 27.21
CA TYR A 1172 -96.30 22.23 27.04
C TYR A 1172 -97.01 22.41 28.39
N CYS A 1173 -96.70 21.57 29.37
CA CYS A 1173 -97.27 21.68 30.72
C CYS A 1173 -96.90 22.99 31.43
N ASN A 1174 -95.71 23.52 31.18
CA ASN A 1174 -95.22 24.76 31.79
C ASN A 1174 -95.49 26.02 30.93
N GLU A 1175 -96.45 25.95 29.99
CA GLU A 1175 -96.90 27.08 29.16
C GLU A 1175 -95.77 27.83 28.42
N LYS A 1176 -94.68 27.15 28.07
CA LYS A 1176 -93.56 27.71 27.28
C LYS A 1176 -93.73 27.47 25.78
N LYS A 1177 -94.40 26.38 25.41
CA LYS A 1177 -94.69 26.00 24.01
C LYS A 1177 -96.17 25.62 23.89
N VAL A 1178 -96.80 26.03 22.79
CA VAL A 1178 -98.20 25.68 22.54
C VAL A 1178 -98.31 24.21 22.13
N LEU A 1179 -99.30 23.52 22.66
CA LEU A 1179 -99.80 22.23 22.23
C LEU A 1179 -101.29 22.44 21.92
N PRO A 1180 -101.68 22.48 20.63
CA PRO A 1180 -103.07 22.65 20.22
C PRO A 1180 -103.98 21.63 20.93
N GLY A 1181 -105.15 22.06 21.38
CA GLY A 1181 -106.06 21.21 22.17
C GLY A 1181 -105.74 21.07 23.66
N PHE A 1182 -104.57 21.52 24.12
CA PHE A 1182 -104.17 21.41 25.55
C PHE A 1182 -103.98 22.78 26.24
N ASN A 1183 -103.04 23.60 25.78
CA ASN A 1183 -102.68 24.88 26.44
C ASN A 1183 -102.81 26.11 25.54
N SER A 1184 -103.35 25.95 24.33
CA SER A 1184 -103.61 27.08 23.42
C SER A 1184 -104.61 28.09 24.02
N PHE A 1185 -104.57 29.32 23.53
CA PHE A 1185 -105.37 30.43 24.00
C PHE A 1185 -106.88 30.18 23.83
N ALA A 1186 -107.28 29.63 22.68
CA ALA A 1186 -108.66 29.22 22.41
C ALA A 1186 -109.18 28.23 23.47
N VAL A 1187 -108.34 27.25 23.82
CA VAL A 1187 -108.70 26.18 24.78
C VAL A 1187 -108.76 26.72 26.22
N LYS A 1188 -107.81 27.58 26.60
CA LYS A 1188 -107.75 28.13 27.97
C LYS A 1188 -108.74 29.26 28.22
N HIS A 1189 -109.13 29.99 27.19
CA HIS A 1189 -109.97 31.18 27.29
C HIS A 1189 -111.11 31.19 26.25
N PRO A 1190 -112.04 30.23 26.32
CA PRO A 1190 -113.16 30.14 25.38
C PRO A 1190 -114.05 31.39 25.42
N ASP A 1191 -114.28 31.96 26.61
CA ASP A 1191 -115.10 33.17 26.77
C ASP A 1191 -114.51 34.38 26.03
N GLU A 1192 -113.19 34.47 25.89
CA GLU A 1192 -112.54 35.57 25.16
C GLU A 1192 -112.71 35.43 23.64
N MET A 1193 -113.04 34.23 23.14
CA MET A 1193 -113.33 33.98 21.73
C MET A 1193 -114.64 34.64 21.28
N GLU A 1194 -115.58 34.90 22.20
CA GLU A 1194 -116.82 35.64 21.88
C GLU A 1194 -116.53 37.07 21.40
N GLU A 1195 -115.45 37.67 21.89
CA GLU A 1195 -115.01 39.01 21.48
C GLU A 1195 -113.90 38.96 20.42
N TRP A 1196 -113.47 37.79 19.96
CA TRP A 1196 -112.41 37.66 18.96
C TRP A 1196 -112.92 38.05 17.58
N ASP A 1197 -112.18 38.89 16.85
CA ASP A 1197 -112.53 39.21 15.47
C ASP A 1197 -111.84 38.22 14.51
N GLU A 1198 -112.57 37.19 14.08
CA GLU A 1198 -112.03 36.14 13.20
C GLU A 1198 -111.45 36.71 11.89
N LEU A 1199 -112.18 37.61 11.23
CA LEU A 1199 -111.78 38.19 9.94
C LEU A 1199 -110.55 39.08 10.07
N ALA A 1200 -110.50 39.92 11.11
CA ALA A 1200 -109.38 40.84 11.31
C ALA A 1200 -108.12 40.16 11.88
N ASN A 1201 -108.27 39.01 12.54
CA ASN A 1201 -107.16 38.26 13.10
C ASN A 1201 -106.70 37.08 12.24
N TYR A 1202 -107.42 36.72 11.19
CA TYR A 1202 -107.13 35.57 10.32
C TYR A 1202 -105.66 35.53 9.83
N LEU A 1203 -105.07 36.67 9.48
CA LEU A 1203 -103.67 36.78 9.05
C LEU A 1203 -102.69 37.17 10.17
N LEU A 1204 -103.16 37.36 11.40
CA LEU A 1204 -102.35 37.83 12.53
C LEU A 1204 -101.99 36.69 13.49
N ALA A 1205 -102.95 35.86 13.87
CA ALA A 1205 -102.73 34.71 14.75
C ALA A 1205 -103.92 33.75 14.69
N ASP A 1206 -103.65 32.44 14.78
CA ASP A 1206 -104.65 31.43 15.12
C ASP A 1206 -104.75 31.30 16.65
N PRO A 1207 -105.93 31.44 17.27
CA PRO A 1207 -106.08 31.30 18.71
C PRO A 1207 -105.72 29.89 19.24
N ASN A 1208 -105.65 28.86 18.38
CA ASN A 1208 -105.16 27.51 18.71
C ASN A 1208 -103.64 27.37 18.69
N GLU A 1209 -102.91 28.36 18.15
CA GLU A 1209 -101.46 28.34 18.02
C GLU A 1209 -100.74 29.37 18.91
N ILE A 1210 -101.49 30.12 19.71
CA ILE A 1210 -100.94 31.11 20.63
C ILE A 1210 -101.24 30.74 22.09
N LEU A 1211 -100.44 31.27 23.02
CA LEU A 1211 -100.60 31.10 24.46
C LEU A 1211 -101.29 32.32 25.09
N SER A 1212 -101.78 32.20 26.32
CA SER A 1212 -102.28 33.33 27.14
C SER A 1212 -101.25 34.44 27.38
N SER A 1213 -99.97 34.13 27.23
CA SER A 1213 -98.86 35.08 27.31
C SER A 1213 -98.57 35.82 25.99
N TYR A 1214 -99.31 35.55 24.91
CA TYR A 1214 -99.11 36.15 23.60
C TYR A 1214 -99.27 37.68 23.67
N ASN A 1215 -98.24 38.39 23.18
CA ASN A 1215 -98.06 39.82 23.40
C ASN A 1215 -98.36 40.69 22.18
N GLN A 1216 -98.54 40.11 21.00
CA GLN A 1216 -98.89 40.90 19.82
C GLN A 1216 -100.36 41.32 19.89
N LYS A 1217 -100.66 42.49 19.32
CA LYS A 1217 -102.01 43.06 19.36
C LYS A 1217 -102.91 42.38 18.35
N LEU A 1218 -104.09 41.99 18.81
CA LEU A 1218 -105.13 41.37 18.02
C LEU A 1218 -106.41 42.19 18.15
N TRP A 1219 -107.29 42.04 17.18
CA TRP A 1219 -108.55 42.77 17.08
C TRP A 1219 -109.65 42.07 17.86
N TRP A 1220 -110.41 42.87 18.61
CA TRP A 1220 -111.51 42.40 19.42
C TRP A 1220 -112.76 43.25 19.18
N ASN A 1221 -113.91 42.59 19.21
CA ASN A 1221 -115.23 43.17 19.12
C ASN A 1221 -115.84 43.28 20.51
N CYS A 1222 -115.96 44.50 21.02
CA CYS A 1222 -116.58 44.76 22.32
C CYS A 1222 -118.09 44.50 22.26
N PRO A 1223 -118.72 43.95 23.31
CA PRO A 1223 -120.18 43.77 23.37
C PRO A 1223 -121.00 45.05 23.21
N GLN A 1224 -120.39 46.23 23.44
CA GLN A 1224 -121.01 47.54 23.23
C GLN A 1224 -120.87 48.05 21.78
N GLY A 1225 -120.41 47.21 20.85
CA GLY A 1225 -120.26 47.54 19.42
C GLY A 1225 -118.95 48.22 19.02
N HIS A 1226 -117.98 48.37 19.93
CA HIS A 1226 -116.68 48.99 19.61
C HIS A 1226 -115.66 47.96 19.12
N LYS A 1227 -114.95 48.26 18.03
CA LYS A 1227 -113.79 47.47 17.57
C LYS A 1227 -112.47 48.07 18.08
N TYR A 1228 -111.60 47.28 18.70
CA TYR A 1228 -110.34 47.74 19.27
C TYR A 1228 -109.22 46.69 19.20
N ASP A 1229 -107.96 47.15 19.21
CA ASP A 1229 -106.77 46.30 19.21
C ASP A 1229 -106.15 46.18 20.62
N MET A 1230 -105.80 44.96 21.03
CA MET A 1230 -105.10 44.68 22.29
C MET A 1230 -104.43 43.30 22.25
N SER A 1231 -103.32 43.09 22.96
CA SER A 1231 -102.76 41.74 23.06
C SER A 1231 -103.58 40.84 23.99
N PRO A 1232 -103.68 39.53 23.71
CA PRO A 1232 -104.33 38.56 24.60
C PRO A 1232 -103.87 38.67 26.05
N LYS A 1233 -102.55 38.74 26.29
CA LYS A 1233 -101.98 38.91 27.63
C LYS A 1233 -102.49 40.17 28.34
N GLN A 1234 -102.51 41.30 27.64
CA GLN A 1234 -102.95 42.57 28.23
C GLN A 1234 -104.46 42.59 28.44
N LYS A 1235 -105.23 41.96 27.55
CA LYS A 1235 -106.68 41.81 27.68
C LYS A 1235 -107.03 40.98 28.91
N LEU A 1236 -106.41 39.81 29.06
CA LEU A 1236 -106.56 38.96 30.25
C LEU A 1236 -106.12 39.69 31.51
N TYR A 1237 -105.02 40.46 31.47
CA TYR A 1237 -104.60 41.27 32.60
C TYR A 1237 -105.68 42.27 33.05
N TYR A 1238 -106.36 42.95 32.11
CA TYR A 1238 -107.47 43.85 32.47
C TYR A 1238 -108.66 43.09 33.04
N ARG A 1239 -109.00 41.91 32.49
CA ARG A 1239 -110.06 41.03 33.01
C ARG A 1239 -109.78 40.56 34.43
N MET A 1240 -108.56 40.09 34.70
CA MET A 1240 -108.11 39.68 36.03
C MET A 1240 -108.19 40.85 37.03
N ARG A 1241 -107.95 42.09 36.58
CA ARG A 1241 -108.09 43.31 37.37
C ARG A 1241 -109.53 43.85 37.45
N LYS A 1242 -110.52 43.13 36.90
CA LYS A 1242 -111.93 43.53 36.75
C LYS A 1242 -112.11 44.90 36.09
N MET A 1243 -111.20 45.27 35.20
CA MET A 1243 -111.25 46.51 34.42
C MET A 1243 -111.82 46.23 33.03
N GLN A 1244 -112.53 47.21 32.46
CA GLN A 1244 -113.01 47.13 31.08
C GLN A 1244 -111.80 47.18 30.11
N PRO A 1245 -111.56 46.12 29.29
CA PRO A 1245 -110.42 46.08 28.38
C PRO A 1245 -110.59 47.06 27.21
N CYS A 1246 -111.82 47.23 26.71
CA CYS A 1246 -112.13 48.13 25.61
C CYS A 1246 -111.76 49.60 25.95
N PRO A 1247 -110.79 50.22 25.23
CA PRO A 1247 -110.37 51.60 25.50
C PRO A 1247 -111.49 52.64 25.33
N TYR A 1248 -112.47 52.34 24.46
CA TYR A 1248 -113.64 53.19 24.21
C TYR A 1248 -114.59 53.20 25.41
N CYS A 1249 -114.98 52.02 25.93
CA CYS A 1249 -115.81 51.89 27.13
C CYS A 1249 -115.13 52.46 28.39
N LYS A 1250 -113.78 52.49 28.41
CA LYS A 1250 -112.98 53.09 29.48
C LYS A 1250 -112.93 54.63 29.43
N GLY A 1251 -113.58 55.27 28.46
CA GLY A 1251 -113.69 56.73 28.36
C GLY A 1251 -112.43 57.47 27.89
N ARG A 1252 -111.47 56.78 27.25
CA ARG A 1252 -110.16 57.35 26.85
C ARG A 1252 -110.10 58.01 25.46
N ARG A 1253 -111.18 58.05 24.69
CA ARG A 1253 -111.30 58.81 23.42
C ARG A 1253 -112.67 59.49 23.33
N ARG A 1254 -112.74 60.84 23.34
CA ARG A 1254 -113.97 61.63 23.17
C ARG A 1254 -113.85 62.56 21.95
N LYS A 1255 -114.40 62.13 20.80
CA LYS A 1255 -115.12 62.92 19.77
C LYS A 1255 -115.29 62.09 18.49
N LEU A 1256 -116.53 61.99 18.02
CA LEU A 1256 -116.89 61.57 16.66
C LEU A 1256 -116.25 62.54 15.64
N HIS A 1257 -115.68 61.99 14.57
CA HIS A 1257 -115.70 62.66 13.26
C HIS A 1257 -116.76 61.94 12.42
N HIS A 1258 -117.80 62.69 12.04
CA HIS A 1258 -118.89 62.27 11.18
C HIS A 1258 -118.44 62.08 9.73
N PHE A 1259 -118.86 60.97 9.12
CA PHE A 1259 -119.45 60.96 7.77
C PHE A 1259 -120.68 60.05 7.88
N PHE A 1260 -121.86 60.67 7.76
CA PHE A 1260 -123.25 60.20 8.03
C PHE A 1260 -123.49 58.86 8.72
#